data_AF-A0A3P7EHE8-F1
#
_entry.id   AF-A0A3P7EHE8-F1
#
_cell.length_a   1.000
_cell.length_b   1.000
_cell.length_c   1.000
_cell.angle_alpha   90.00
_cell.angle_beta   90.00
_cell.angle_gamma   90.00
#
_symmetry.space_group_name_H-M   'P 1'
#
loop_
_entity.id
_entity.type
_entity.pdbx_description
1 polymer ?
#
loop_
_entity_poly.entity_id
_entity_poly.type
_entity_poly.pdbx_seq_one_letter_code
_entity_poly.pdbx_strand_id
1 'polypeptide(L)'
;MIYFRRQIRAATARKERLWPNGVIPYDISDNFTGEHKRLFQRAMRHWENNTCITFIPRQPEHLNYIVFTIDKCGCCSYVGRKINGPQAISIGKNCDKFGIVVHELGHVIGFWHEHTRLDRDQYVDIFYKSIQKAQDYNFEKLKPDEIDSLGEPYDYASIMHYARNTFSRGMYLDTILPKVKFGQRPEIGQRMQLSPGDISQTKKLYKCTVSITYYLSVCDETLVKEFGELRLDGSNIVCRWRIIAAFGEFIVLNVSTLDLPSPKRDCASERDNYLIIRDGHYIGSPILGSFIIFQLFIYFFFLDKLCGGVISRTIVSTSNRLLIQTQTSYPLFSIFAHYIGLVISVCGGHIIGDIGTIQSPRYPENYMPDEECKWLITVQEGYQIALTFQFFNLETHKDCIYDRLEIYDGTVVESTALLSKLCGQIVTKTLISHFNTALLLFISDSSVQKEGFHINFLKEINECKSDSHGCEHRCVNKIGGYECKCNIGYSLRSDGKTCQSTCGGIIKASNGTFHSPNYPLNYAPLKTCIWQIEANNEYQIIVNFTHFDVEGMKSACSYDYVLIQNYEGMEERYCGYYNSLVYTSTTNRIKIEKNGFMAYFITDLNECRNNNAGCQQRCTNTIGSYQCECENGYVLADDGHNCKEGDCNLQVYDPEGEITSPNYPFNYPQGKNCNWHFVTTPGHRLSLSFEEFMFEEHNTCKYDHIEIFDGGNSDATSLGIFCGSDIPLNLQSTANQLFMTMLTDASVNRRGFKAFYSSICGGNLKAEQTIGFIYSHARYSDGKYEKKMRCEWRIVAESSRGVNIRFAQFDLEREANCEFDYVEIYDGDEILEEYRVARYCGDKLPSSFTSTGRSLLLLLITDESEEQKGFIVEYRSSIPGTITPFTSTTRRPPREPIINNNNNN
;
A
#
# COMPACT_ATOMS: atom_id res chain seq x y z
N MET A 1 -30.14 -45.61 -34.23
CA MET A 1 -29.38 -44.33 -34.24
C MET A 1 -28.41 -44.36 -33.09
N ILE A 2 -27.12 -44.61 -33.36
CA ILE A 2 -26.08 -44.46 -32.34
C ILE A 2 -25.86 -42.96 -32.18
N TYR A 3 -26.52 -42.36 -31.18
CA TYR A 3 -26.24 -40.98 -30.80
C TYR A 3 -24.83 -40.96 -30.22
N PHE A 4 -23.84 -40.60 -31.04
CA PHE A 4 -22.59 -40.07 -30.54
C PHE A 4 -22.94 -38.85 -29.69
N ARG A 5 -23.02 -39.04 -28.36
CA ARG A 5 -23.08 -37.92 -27.40
C ARG A 5 -21.83 -37.08 -27.67
N ARG A 6 -22.00 -35.95 -28.35
CA ARG A 6 -20.95 -34.96 -28.58
C ARG A 6 -20.34 -34.60 -27.23
N GLN A 7 -19.05 -34.88 -27.07
CA GLN A 7 -18.27 -34.46 -25.90
C GLN A 7 -18.33 -32.94 -25.77
N ILE A 8 -18.62 -32.50 -24.56
CA ILE A 8 -18.84 -31.11 -24.13
C ILE A 8 -17.47 -30.43 -23.90
N ARG A 9 -17.27 -29.16 -24.30
CA ARG A 9 -15.95 -28.51 -24.56
C ARG A 9 -15.73 -27.11 -23.90
N ALA A 10 -14.71 -26.86 -23.03
CA ALA A 10 -14.37 -25.58 -22.31
C ALA A 10 -12.86 -25.17 -22.15
N ALA A 11 -11.91 -26.06 -21.77
CA ALA A 11 -10.46 -25.78 -21.66
C ALA A 11 -9.72 -25.95 -23.00
N THR A 12 -8.42 -25.63 -23.14
CA THR A 12 -7.70 -25.87 -24.42
C THR A 12 -7.68 -27.36 -24.80
N ALA A 13 -8.12 -27.70 -26.02
CA ALA A 13 -8.00 -29.06 -26.56
C ALA A 13 -6.58 -29.38 -27.09
N ARG A 14 -5.77 -28.33 -27.33
CA ARG A 14 -4.42 -28.41 -27.88
C ARG A 14 -3.40 -28.72 -26.79
N LYS A 15 -2.80 -29.92 -26.84
CA LYS A 15 -1.82 -30.39 -25.84
C LYS A 15 -0.53 -29.59 -25.84
N GLU A 16 -0.15 -29.02 -26.98
CA GLU A 16 1.05 -28.21 -27.15
C GLU A 16 1.01 -26.90 -26.35
N ARG A 17 -0.20 -26.41 -26.03
CA ARG A 17 -0.46 -25.24 -25.18
C ARG A 17 -0.42 -25.56 -23.69
N LEU A 18 -0.29 -26.82 -23.28
CA LEU A 18 -0.16 -27.15 -21.87
C LEU A 18 1.27 -26.89 -21.39
N TRP A 19 1.39 -26.38 -20.18
CA TRP A 19 2.68 -26.24 -19.52
C TRP A 19 3.22 -27.62 -19.11
N PRO A 20 4.48 -27.96 -19.42
CA PRO A 20 5.06 -29.23 -19.01
C PRO A 20 4.94 -29.42 -17.49
N ASN A 21 4.35 -30.54 -17.08
CA ASN A 21 4.13 -30.87 -15.67
C ASN A 21 3.34 -29.83 -14.85
N GLY A 22 2.64 -28.88 -15.49
CA GLY A 22 1.95 -27.80 -14.80
C GLY A 22 2.89 -26.78 -14.13
N VAL A 23 4.17 -26.73 -14.53
CA VAL A 23 5.15 -25.76 -14.02
C VAL A 23 5.16 -24.54 -14.93
N ILE A 24 4.93 -23.37 -14.34
CA ILE A 24 4.82 -22.09 -15.04
C ILE A 24 5.87 -21.13 -14.48
N PRO A 25 7.01 -20.96 -15.18
CA PRO A 25 7.99 -19.96 -14.79
C PRO A 25 7.45 -18.55 -15.04
N TYR A 26 7.67 -17.63 -14.10
CA TYR A 26 7.20 -16.25 -14.18
C TYR A 26 8.31 -15.23 -13.96
N ASP A 27 8.12 -14.06 -14.55
CA ASP A 27 8.95 -12.87 -14.40
C ASP A 27 8.01 -11.67 -14.21
N ILE A 28 8.42 -10.66 -13.45
CA ILE A 28 7.60 -9.46 -13.22
C ILE A 28 8.43 -8.23 -13.60
N SER A 29 7.91 -7.44 -14.55
CA SER A 29 8.55 -6.21 -15.00
C SER A 29 8.81 -5.24 -13.84
N ASP A 30 9.94 -4.54 -13.88
CA ASP A 30 10.35 -3.55 -12.88
C ASP A 30 9.41 -2.33 -12.79
N ASN A 31 8.53 -2.16 -13.79
CA ASN A 31 7.53 -1.09 -13.79
C ASN A 31 6.45 -1.25 -12.71
N PHE A 32 6.34 -2.43 -12.09
CA PHE A 32 5.37 -2.70 -11.04
C PHE A 32 5.91 -2.42 -9.64
N THR A 33 5.09 -1.78 -8.80
CA THR A 33 5.40 -1.55 -7.38
C THR A 33 5.44 -2.86 -6.58
N GLY A 34 5.98 -2.80 -5.37
CA GLY A 34 5.99 -3.94 -4.43
C GLY A 34 4.61 -4.53 -4.16
N GLU A 35 3.60 -3.66 -4.05
CA GLU A 35 2.21 -4.06 -3.81
C GLU A 35 1.64 -4.90 -4.96
N HIS A 36 1.89 -4.49 -6.21
CA HIS A 36 1.53 -5.29 -7.39
C HIS A 36 2.25 -6.64 -7.40
N LYS A 37 3.56 -6.67 -7.10
CA LYS A 37 4.34 -7.91 -7.04
C LYS A 37 3.73 -8.89 -6.02
N ARG A 38 3.36 -8.40 -4.84
CA ARG A 38 2.67 -9.18 -3.81
C ARG A 38 1.31 -9.70 -4.29
N LEU A 39 0.50 -8.85 -4.91
CA LEU A 39 -0.80 -9.23 -5.46
C LEU A 39 -0.68 -10.39 -6.46
N PHE A 40 0.28 -10.31 -7.38
CA PHE A 40 0.51 -11.35 -8.38
C PHE A 40 0.94 -12.66 -7.72
N GLN A 41 1.82 -12.60 -6.73
CA GLN A 41 2.23 -13.77 -5.95
C GLN A 41 1.05 -14.38 -5.20
N ARG A 42 0.14 -13.57 -4.65
CA ARG A 42 -1.07 -14.04 -3.96
C ARG A 42 -2.03 -14.74 -4.92
N ALA A 43 -2.24 -14.19 -6.11
CA ALA A 43 -3.05 -14.82 -7.15
C ALA A 43 -2.45 -16.15 -7.64
N MET A 44 -1.12 -16.21 -7.83
CA MET A 44 -0.40 -17.45 -8.14
C MET A 44 -0.55 -18.47 -7.01
N ARG A 45 -0.38 -18.04 -5.75
CA ARG A 45 -0.53 -18.86 -4.55
C ARG A 45 -1.92 -19.48 -4.44
N HIS A 46 -2.95 -18.72 -4.79
CA HIS A 46 -4.33 -19.19 -4.82
C HIS A 46 -4.53 -20.36 -5.80
N TRP A 47 -3.93 -20.30 -6.99
CA TRP A 47 -3.94 -21.42 -7.94
C TRP A 47 -3.13 -22.63 -7.43
N GLU A 48 -1.96 -22.41 -6.83
CA GLU A 48 -1.12 -23.48 -6.26
C GLU A 48 -1.82 -24.25 -5.11
N ASN A 49 -2.57 -23.53 -4.27
CA ASN A 49 -3.27 -24.11 -3.12
C ASN A 49 -4.43 -25.02 -3.53
N ASN A 50 -5.09 -24.69 -4.65
CA ASN A 50 -6.30 -25.40 -5.08
C ASN A 50 -6.04 -26.45 -6.17
N THR A 51 -4.93 -26.36 -6.90
CA THR A 51 -4.64 -27.18 -8.10
C THR A 51 -3.20 -27.69 -8.12
N CYS A 52 -2.84 -28.65 -8.99
CA CYS A 52 -1.46 -29.11 -9.13
C CYS A 52 -0.53 -28.18 -9.94
N ILE A 53 -0.98 -26.97 -10.30
CA ILE A 53 -0.16 -25.96 -10.94
C ILE A 53 0.88 -25.42 -9.95
N THR A 54 2.06 -25.11 -10.47
CA THR A 54 3.19 -24.56 -9.70
C THR A 54 3.75 -23.36 -10.44
N PHE A 55 3.88 -22.23 -9.74
CA PHE A 55 4.52 -21.04 -10.25
C PHE A 55 5.91 -20.89 -9.65
N ILE A 56 6.92 -20.65 -10.49
CA ILE A 56 8.32 -20.50 -10.05
C ILE A 56 8.94 -19.24 -10.65
N PRO A 57 9.84 -18.54 -9.93
CA PRO A 57 10.63 -17.49 -10.54
C PRO A 57 11.41 -18.03 -11.74
N ARG A 58 11.46 -17.24 -12.82
CA ARG A 58 12.20 -17.58 -14.02
C ARG A 58 13.69 -17.79 -13.71
N GLN A 59 14.28 -18.76 -14.41
CA GLN A 59 15.71 -19.05 -14.42
C GLN A 59 16.22 -19.00 -15.87
N PRO A 60 17.52 -18.83 -16.13
CA PRO A 60 18.06 -18.72 -17.48
C PRO A 60 17.70 -19.90 -18.42
N GLU A 61 17.55 -21.10 -17.88
CA GLU A 61 17.15 -22.32 -18.59
C GLU A 61 15.67 -22.34 -19.03
N HIS A 62 14.82 -21.50 -18.44
CA HIS A 62 13.39 -21.45 -18.75
C HIS A 62 13.15 -20.64 -20.05
N LEU A 63 13.14 -21.34 -21.18
CA LEU A 63 12.88 -20.74 -22.50
C LEU A 63 11.46 -20.19 -22.67
N ASN A 64 10.45 -20.86 -22.09
CA ASN A 64 9.06 -20.43 -22.12
C ASN A 64 8.63 -20.05 -20.70
N TYR A 65 8.12 -18.84 -20.54
CA TYR A 65 7.76 -18.27 -19.25
C TYR A 65 6.76 -17.12 -19.45
N ILE A 66 6.06 -16.76 -18.38
CA ILE A 66 5.13 -15.62 -18.39
C ILE A 66 5.84 -14.37 -17.88
N VAL A 67 5.49 -13.21 -18.42
CA VAL A 67 6.01 -11.92 -17.98
C VAL A 67 4.85 -11.00 -17.64
N PHE A 68 4.72 -10.64 -16.36
CA PHE A 68 3.81 -9.57 -15.97
C PHE A 68 4.34 -8.25 -16.51
N THR A 69 3.54 -7.58 -17.34
CA THR A 69 3.86 -6.30 -17.97
C THR A 69 2.61 -5.43 -18.10
N ILE A 70 2.79 -4.20 -18.57
CA ILE A 70 1.71 -3.27 -18.88
C ILE A 70 1.70 -3.07 -20.40
N ASP A 71 0.63 -3.52 -21.07
CA ASP A 71 0.44 -3.35 -22.52
C ASP A 71 -0.87 -2.61 -22.81
N LYS A 72 -0.98 -2.04 -24.01
CA LYS A 72 -2.13 -1.25 -24.49
C LYS A 72 -3.43 -2.07 -24.60
N CYS A 73 -3.37 -3.40 -24.52
CA CYS A 73 -4.53 -4.27 -24.55
C CYS A 73 -5.37 -4.22 -23.26
N GLY A 74 -4.89 -3.58 -22.18
CA GLY A 74 -5.56 -3.59 -20.88
C GLY A 74 -5.27 -4.90 -20.11
N CYS A 75 -6.32 -5.59 -19.66
CA CYS A 75 -6.20 -6.90 -19.02
C CYS A 75 -6.23 -7.97 -20.12
N CYS A 76 -5.08 -8.52 -20.49
CA CYS A 76 -5.03 -9.55 -21.52
C CYS A 76 -3.91 -10.56 -21.29
N SER A 77 -4.18 -11.81 -21.67
CA SER A 77 -3.27 -12.93 -21.48
C SER A 77 -3.40 -13.93 -22.62
N TYR A 78 -2.30 -14.63 -22.93
CA TYR A 78 -2.31 -15.73 -23.88
C TYR A 78 -2.95 -16.97 -23.26
N VAL A 79 -3.77 -17.68 -24.04
CA VAL A 79 -4.38 -18.93 -23.58
C VAL A 79 -3.40 -20.10 -23.72
N GLY A 80 -2.96 -20.61 -22.57
CA GLY A 80 -1.96 -21.66 -22.45
C GLY A 80 -0.54 -21.14 -22.71
N ARG A 81 0.38 -22.09 -22.81
CA ARG A 81 1.79 -21.90 -23.12
C ARG A 81 2.00 -21.53 -24.60
N LYS A 82 2.65 -20.40 -24.83
CA LYS A 82 3.24 -20.04 -26.12
C LYS A 82 4.58 -20.78 -26.29
N ILE A 83 4.79 -21.39 -27.45
CA ILE A 83 6.04 -22.07 -27.77
C ILE A 83 7.06 -21.04 -28.28
N ASN A 84 8.32 -21.18 -27.85
CA ASN A 84 9.49 -20.38 -28.25
C ASN A 84 9.51 -18.95 -27.70
N GLY A 85 9.48 -18.80 -26.38
CA GLY A 85 9.87 -17.55 -25.71
C GLY A 85 8.90 -17.06 -24.64
N PRO A 86 9.10 -15.82 -24.17
CA PRO A 86 8.18 -15.18 -23.23
C PRO A 86 6.78 -14.98 -23.81
N GLN A 87 5.78 -15.10 -22.94
CA GLN A 87 4.44 -14.58 -23.19
C GLN A 87 4.09 -13.51 -22.16
N ALA A 88 3.56 -12.38 -22.63
CA ALA A 88 3.12 -11.32 -21.77
C ALA A 88 1.76 -11.67 -21.13
N ILE A 89 1.65 -11.38 -19.84
CA ILE A 89 0.38 -11.20 -19.13
C ILE A 89 0.30 -9.70 -18.83
N SER A 90 -0.60 -9.01 -19.53
CA SER A 90 -0.78 -7.57 -19.39
C SER A 90 -1.73 -7.31 -18.23
N ILE A 91 -1.20 -6.70 -17.17
CA ILE A 91 -2.01 -6.13 -16.08
C ILE A 91 -1.93 -4.63 -16.25
N GLY A 92 -2.84 -4.11 -17.07
CA GLY A 92 -3.00 -2.67 -17.27
C GLY A 92 -3.58 -1.98 -16.04
N LYS A 93 -3.79 -0.68 -16.21
CA LYS A 93 -4.55 0.15 -15.28
C LYS A 93 -5.91 -0.48 -14.97
N ASN A 94 -6.36 -0.44 -13.71
CA ASN A 94 -7.60 -1.05 -13.21
C ASN A 94 -7.68 -2.60 -13.26
N CYS A 95 -6.63 -3.30 -13.73
CA CYS A 95 -6.56 -4.76 -13.77
C CYS A 95 -5.90 -5.37 -12.51
N ASP A 96 -5.36 -4.53 -11.63
CA ASP A 96 -4.64 -4.84 -10.40
C ASP A 96 -5.57 -5.26 -9.25
N LYS A 97 -6.62 -6.03 -9.56
CA LYS A 97 -7.52 -6.63 -8.57
C LYS A 97 -7.29 -8.13 -8.50
N PHE A 98 -7.32 -8.69 -7.30
CA PHE A 98 -7.01 -10.11 -7.05
C PHE A 98 -7.73 -11.07 -8.02
N GLY A 99 -9.05 -10.97 -8.15
CA GLY A 99 -9.81 -11.86 -9.03
C GLY A 99 -9.57 -11.65 -10.52
N ILE A 100 -9.17 -10.46 -10.95
CA ILE A 100 -8.78 -10.21 -12.35
C ILE A 100 -7.44 -10.91 -12.61
N VAL A 101 -6.46 -10.77 -11.73
CA VAL A 101 -5.18 -11.48 -11.89
C VAL A 101 -5.38 -13.00 -11.87
N VAL A 102 -6.26 -13.53 -11.01
CA VAL A 102 -6.63 -14.96 -11.00
C VAL A 102 -7.25 -15.38 -12.34
N HIS A 103 -8.11 -14.55 -12.94
CA HIS A 103 -8.69 -14.76 -14.26
C HIS A 103 -7.64 -14.80 -15.38
N GLU A 104 -6.74 -13.82 -15.41
CA GLU A 104 -5.66 -13.76 -16.41
C GLU A 104 -4.68 -14.93 -16.30
N LEU A 105 -4.42 -15.39 -15.07
CA LEU A 105 -3.68 -16.64 -14.81
C LEU A 105 -4.46 -17.88 -15.29
N GLY A 106 -5.79 -17.86 -15.23
CA GLY A 106 -6.63 -18.91 -15.82
C GLY A 106 -6.41 -19.04 -17.33
N HIS A 107 -6.27 -17.93 -18.05
CA HIS A 107 -5.84 -17.96 -19.45
C HIS A 107 -4.46 -18.59 -19.60
N VAL A 108 -3.46 -18.17 -18.81
CA VAL A 108 -2.11 -18.76 -18.84
C VAL A 108 -2.15 -20.29 -18.65
N ILE A 109 -2.98 -20.78 -17.73
CA ILE A 109 -3.15 -22.21 -17.46
C ILE A 109 -3.76 -22.96 -18.65
N GLY A 110 -4.56 -22.29 -19.47
CA GLY A 110 -5.14 -22.85 -20.69
C GLY A 110 -6.65 -22.77 -20.76
N PHE A 111 -7.30 -21.93 -19.95
CA PHE A 111 -8.74 -21.72 -20.01
C PHE A 111 -9.14 -20.64 -21.00
N TRP A 112 -10.19 -20.96 -21.76
CA TRP A 112 -10.98 -19.98 -22.48
C TRP A 112 -12.09 -19.45 -21.58
N HIS A 113 -12.79 -18.40 -22.00
CA HIS A 113 -13.93 -17.92 -21.23
C HIS A 113 -15.05 -18.96 -21.22
N GLU A 114 -15.71 -19.14 -20.07
CA GLU A 114 -16.75 -20.16 -19.88
C GLU A 114 -17.95 -19.94 -20.82
N HIS A 115 -18.28 -18.69 -21.15
CA HIS A 115 -19.35 -18.35 -22.10
C HIS A 115 -18.95 -18.54 -23.57
N THR A 116 -17.77 -19.06 -23.90
CA THR A 116 -17.37 -19.39 -25.30
C THR A 116 -17.53 -20.86 -25.63
N ARG A 117 -18.03 -21.67 -24.68
CA ARG A 117 -18.32 -23.09 -24.84
C ARG A 117 -19.33 -23.38 -25.96
N LEU A 118 -19.21 -24.57 -26.55
CA LEU A 118 -20.11 -25.03 -27.62
C LEU A 118 -21.57 -25.21 -27.17
N ASP A 119 -21.76 -25.63 -25.92
CA ASP A 119 -23.04 -25.92 -25.29
C ASP A 119 -23.65 -24.70 -24.57
N ARG A 120 -22.97 -23.55 -24.55
CA ARG A 120 -23.38 -22.37 -23.77
C ARG A 120 -24.83 -21.95 -24.01
N ASP A 121 -25.36 -22.12 -25.22
CA ASP A 121 -26.71 -21.66 -25.58
C ASP A 121 -27.80 -22.47 -24.84
N GLN A 122 -27.43 -23.55 -24.15
CA GLN A 122 -28.31 -24.28 -23.23
C GLN A 122 -28.38 -23.62 -21.84
N TYR A 123 -27.45 -22.71 -21.52
CA TYR A 123 -27.23 -22.16 -20.19
C TYR A 123 -27.33 -20.63 -20.13
N VAL A 124 -26.90 -19.93 -21.18
CA VAL A 124 -26.93 -18.47 -21.28
C VAL A 124 -27.47 -18.03 -22.63
N ASP A 125 -28.09 -16.86 -22.68
CA ASP A 125 -28.45 -16.17 -23.92
C ASP A 125 -27.50 -14.99 -24.14
N ILE A 126 -27.03 -14.82 -25.38
CA ILE A 126 -26.12 -13.74 -25.78
C ILE A 126 -26.90 -12.68 -26.57
N PHE A 127 -26.88 -11.44 -26.10
CA PHE A 127 -27.56 -10.32 -26.75
C PHE A 127 -26.61 -9.52 -27.65
N TYR A 128 -26.34 -10.02 -28.86
CA TYR A 128 -25.41 -9.37 -29.81
C TYR A 128 -25.73 -7.90 -30.11
N LYS A 129 -27.01 -7.49 -30.04
CA LYS A 129 -27.42 -6.09 -30.24
C LYS A 129 -26.94 -5.17 -29.12
N SER A 130 -26.75 -5.71 -27.91
CA SER A 130 -26.25 -4.99 -26.74
C SER A 130 -24.73 -4.86 -26.72
N ILE A 131 -23.99 -5.64 -27.52
CA ILE A 131 -22.53 -5.69 -27.51
C ILE A 131 -21.93 -4.51 -28.28
N GLN A 132 -20.91 -3.86 -27.73
CA GLN A 132 -20.13 -2.79 -28.37
C GLN A 132 -19.68 -3.20 -29.78
N LYS A 133 -19.64 -2.23 -30.70
CA LYS A 133 -19.27 -2.49 -32.09
C LYS A 133 -17.83 -3.04 -32.16
N ALA A 134 -17.62 -4.11 -32.92
CA ALA A 134 -16.35 -4.83 -33.06
C ALA A 134 -15.85 -5.57 -31.79
N GLN A 135 -16.70 -5.75 -30.78
CA GLN A 135 -16.41 -6.61 -29.60
C GLN A 135 -17.19 -7.93 -29.62
N ASP A 136 -17.98 -8.17 -30.68
CA ASP A 136 -18.81 -9.35 -30.88
C ASP A 136 -18.00 -10.64 -31.01
N TYR A 137 -16.77 -10.58 -31.52
CA TYR A 137 -15.86 -11.72 -31.63
C TYR A 137 -15.53 -12.36 -30.26
N ASN A 138 -15.52 -11.59 -29.16
CA ASN A 138 -15.29 -12.10 -27.80
C ASN A 138 -16.43 -13.00 -27.29
N PHE A 139 -17.57 -12.96 -27.98
CA PHE A 139 -18.76 -13.75 -27.67
C PHE A 139 -19.00 -14.81 -28.74
N GLU A 140 -18.09 -15.04 -29.68
CA GLU A 140 -18.23 -16.18 -30.58
C GLU A 140 -17.97 -17.50 -29.84
N LYS A 141 -18.68 -18.56 -30.23
CA LYS A 141 -18.37 -19.90 -29.72
C LYS A 141 -17.10 -20.39 -30.40
N LEU A 142 -16.18 -20.95 -29.61
CA LEU A 142 -14.92 -21.48 -30.14
C LEU A 142 -15.17 -22.73 -30.99
N LYS A 143 -14.20 -23.05 -31.85
CA LYS A 143 -14.28 -24.24 -32.69
C LYS A 143 -14.05 -25.50 -31.85
N PRO A 144 -14.67 -26.63 -32.22
CA PRO A 144 -14.53 -27.87 -31.45
C PRO A 144 -13.06 -28.29 -31.25
N ASP A 145 -12.19 -28.11 -32.24
CA ASP A 145 -10.78 -28.49 -32.20
C ASP A 145 -9.92 -27.65 -31.23
N GLU A 146 -10.44 -26.56 -30.68
CA GLU A 146 -9.68 -25.66 -29.80
C GLU A 146 -10.05 -25.81 -28.31
N ILE A 147 -11.18 -26.44 -28.01
CA ILE A 147 -11.81 -26.40 -26.70
C ILE A 147 -12.22 -27.81 -26.20
N ASP A 148 -12.12 -28.13 -24.91
CA ASP A 148 -12.39 -29.44 -24.26
C ASP A 148 -12.80 -29.26 -22.78
N SER A 149 -14.01 -29.63 -22.37
CA SER A 149 -14.53 -29.37 -21.00
C SER A 149 -14.05 -30.42 -20.04
N LEU A 150 -13.43 -31.50 -20.55
CA LEU A 150 -13.01 -32.64 -19.76
C LEU A 150 -14.19 -33.26 -18.97
N GLY A 151 -15.39 -33.16 -19.55
CA GLY A 151 -16.65 -33.65 -18.97
C GLY A 151 -17.23 -32.80 -17.84
N GLU A 152 -16.72 -31.60 -17.58
CA GLU A 152 -17.29 -30.68 -16.57
C GLU A 152 -18.60 -30.02 -17.03
N PRO A 153 -19.58 -29.83 -16.13
CA PRO A 153 -20.81 -29.08 -16.42
C PRO A 153 -20.50 -27.60 -16.70
N TYR A 154 -21.49 -26.86 -17.20
CA TYR A 154 -21.37 -25.40 -17.32
C TYR A 154 -21.31 -24.77 -15.92
N ASP A 155 -20.29 -23.95 -15.68
CA ASP A 155 -20.05 -23.33 -14.39
C ASP A 155 -20.31 -21.82 -14.40
N TYR A 156 -21.51 -21.45 -13.96
CA TYR A 156 -21.91 -20.04 -13.81
C TYR A 156 -20.98 -19.25 -12.86
N ALA A 157 -20.39 -19.92 -11.87
CA ALA A 157 -19.51 -19.31 -10.88
C ALA A 157 -18.03 -19.32 -11.31
N SER A 158 -17.69 -19.82 -12.50
CA SER A 158 -16.32 -19.85 -13.00
C SER A 158 -15.70 -18.45 -12.98
N ILE A 159 -14.45 -18.36 -12.52
CA ILE A 159 -13.67 -17.12 -12.61
C ILE A 159 -13.51 -16.70 -14.08
N MET A 160 -13.55 -17.65 -15.01
CA MET A 160 -13.42 -17.45 -16.46
C MET A 160 -14.72 -16.99 -17.14
N HIS A 161 -15.81 -16.77 -16.39
CA HIS A 161 -17.05 -16.26 -16.93
C HIS A 161 -17.04 -14.71 -16.99
N TYR A 162 -17.56 -14.13 -18.07
CA TYR A 162 -17.84 -12.69 -18.14
C TYR A 162 -19.00 -12.27 -17.26
N ALA A 163 -19.01 -11.00 -16.84
CA ALA A 163 -20.18 -10.42 -16.18
C ALA A 163 -21.30 -10.19 -17.19
N ARG A 164 -22.52 -9.97 -16.68
CA ARG A 164 -23.72 -9.84 -17.52
C ARG A 164 -23.64 -8.70 -18.53
N ASN A 165 -22.88 -7.64 -18.23
CA ASN A 165 -22.77 -6.41 -19.01
C ASN A 165 -21.37 -6.19 -19.61
N THR A 166 -20.48 -7.18 -19.61
CA THR A 166 -19.13 -7.03 -20.19
C THR A 166 -19.25 -6.65 -21.68
N PHE A 167 -18.46 -5.67 -22.14
CA PHE A 167 -18.54 -5.09 -23.50
C PHE A 167 -19.93 -4.58 -23.90
N SER A 168 -20.74 -4.14 -22.95
CA SER A 168 -22.07 -3.59 -23.25
C SER A 168 -22.00 -2.19 -23.85
N ARG A 169 -22.91 -1.87 -24.77
CA ARG A 169 -23.13 -0.52 -25.32
C ARG A 169 -23.70 0.45 -24.30
N GLY A 170 -24.25 -0.03 -23.19
CA GLY A 170 -24.85 0.82 -22.17
C GLY A 170 -24.89 0.12 -20.81
N MET A 171 -24.81 0.91 -19.75
CA MET A 171 -24.66 0.43 -18.37
C MET A 171 -25.77 -0.53 -17.91
N TYR A 172 -26.98 -0.40 -18.46
CA TYR A 172 -28.16 -1.20 -18.11
C TYR A 172 -28.46 -2.35 -19.08
N LEU A 173 -27.62 -2.55 -20.09
CA LEU A 173 -27.84 -3.58 -21.10
C LEU A 173 -27.00 -4.81 -20.75
N ASP A 174 -27.66 -5.95 -20.57
CA ASP A 174 -26.98 -7.24 -20.50
C ASP A 174 -26.51 -7.66 -21.90
N THR A 175 -25.25 -8.09 -22.01
CA THR A 175 -24.70 -8.83 -23.14
C THR A 175 -24.84 -10.35 -22.95
N ILE A 176 -24.82 -10.83 -21.69
CA ILE A 176 -25.01 -12.23 -21.32
C ILE A 176 -26.07 -12.35 -20.24
N LEU A 177 -27.05 -13.23 -20.46
CA LEU A 177 -28.09 -13.49 -19.47
C LEU A 177 -28.21 -15.00 -19.17
N PRO A 178 -27.96 -15.43 -17.92
CA PRO A 178 -28.18 -16.81 -17.50
C PRO A 178 -29.63 -17.23 -17.61
N LYS A 179 -29.86 -18.45 -18.11
CA LYS A 179 -31.20 -19.06 -18.19
C LYS A 179 -31.70 -19.39 -16.79
N VAL A 180 -33.01 -19.25 -16.61
CA VAL A 180 -33.66 -19.49 -15.32
C VAL A 180 -33.51 -20.97 -14.95
N LYS A 181 -32.99 -21.22 -13.74
CA LYS A 181 -32.84 -22.55 -13.14
C LYS A 181 -33.52 -22.51 -11.77
N PHE A 182 -34.49 -23.40 -11.54
CA PHE A 182 -35.30 -23.43 -10.30
C PHE A 182 -35.97 -22.08 -9.95
N GLY A 183 -36.47 -21.36 -10.96
CA GLY A 183 -37.18 -20.08 -10.76
C GLY A 183 -36.28 -18.86 -10.56
N GLN A 184 -34.96 -19.03 -10.47
CA GLN A 184 -34.00 -17.93 -10.31
C GLN A 184 -32.94 -17.97 -11.42
N ARG A 185 -32.36 -16.82 -11.76
CA ARG A 185 -31.22 -16.78 -12.67
C ARG A 185 -29.93 -16.89 -11.84
N PRO A 186 -29.04 -17.86 -12.14
CA PRO A 186 -27.74 -17.93 -11.50
C PRO A 186 -26.96 -16.63 -11.66
N GLU A 187 -26.15 -16.27 -10.67
CA GLU A 187 -25.19 -15.17 -10.80
C GLU A 187 -23.98 -15.61 -11.64
N ILE A 188 -23.40 -14.66 -12.39
CA ILE A 188 -22.24 -14.88 -13.27
C ILE A 188 -21.27 -13.71 -13.18
N GLY A 189 -20.00 -13.97 -13.51
CA GLY A 189 -18.97 -12.93 -13.60
C GLY A 189 -18.32 -12.56 -12.27
N GLN A 190 -18.34 -13.46 -11.29
CA GLN A 190 -17.63 -13.26 -10.02
C GLN A 190 -16.13 -13.05 -10.25
N ARG A 191 -15.49 -12.23 -9.40
CA ARG A 191 -14.05 -11.95 -9.39
C ARG A 191 -13.48 -12.07 -7.97
N MET A 192 -13.94 -13.07 -7.23
CA MET A 192 -13.56 -13.31 -5.84
C MET A 192 -12.53 -14.44 -5.72
N GLN A 193 -12.81 -15.62 -6.30
CA GLN A 193 -11.97 -16.80 -6.14
C GLN A 193 -12.22 -17.85 -7.24
N LEU A 194 -11.51 -18.97 -7.20
CA LEU A 194 -11.75 -20.10 -8.10
C LEU A 194 -13.02 -20.83 -7.69
N SER A 195 -13.84 -21.21 -8.66
CA SER A 195 -14.98 -22.07 -8.40
C SER A 195 -14.54 -23.54 -8.22
N PRO A 196 -15.37 -24.40 -7.61
CA PRO A 196 -15.12 -25.83 -7.59
C PRO A 196 -14.97 -26.44 -9.01
N GLY A 197 -15.67 -25.89 -10.00
CA GLY A 197 -15.56 -26.29 -11.41
C GLY A 197 -14.21 -25.94 -12.02
N ASP A 198 -13.71 -24.72 -11.80
CA ASP A 198 -12.38 -24.27 -12.26
C ASP A 198 -11.29 -25.20 -11.71
N ILE A 199 -11.39 -25.54 -10.42
CA ILE A 199 -10.45 -26.43 -9.74
C ILE A 199 -10.49 -27.85 -10.33
N SER A 200 -11.69 -28.44 -10.44
CA SER A 200 -11.86 -29.80 -10.99
C SER A 200 -11.36 -29.88 -12.43
N GLN A 201 -11.69 -28.88 -13.25
CA GLN A 201 -11.28 -28.84 -14.65
C GLN A 201 -9.76 -28.71 -14.79
N THR A 202 -9.13 -27.86 -13.97
CA THR A 202 -7.66 -27.74 -13.94
C THR A 202 -7.00 -29.05 -13.57
N LYS A 203 -7.56 -29.74 -12.56
CA LYS A 203 -7.05 -31.04 -12.11
C LYS A 203 -7.08 -32.09 -13.22
N LYS A 204 -8.17 -32.12 -14.01
CA LYS A 204 -8.28 -33.00 -15.17
C LYS A 204 -7.33 -32.59 -16.31
N LEU A 205 -7.20 -31.30 -16.58
CA LEU A 205 -6.41 -30.77 -17.72
C LEU A 205 -4.93 -31.13 -17.57
N TYR A 206 -4.39 -30.94 -16.37
CA TYR A 206 -2.99 -31.23 -16.05
C TYR A 206 -2.76 -32.64 -15.52
N LYS A 207 -3.80 -33.49 -15.50
CA LYS A 207 -3.77 -34.85 -14.97
C LYS A 207 -3.14 -34.88 -13.57
N CYS A 208 -3.58 -33.95 -12.71
CA CYS A 208 -3.25 -34.03 -11.31
C CYS A 208 -3.67 -35.41 -10.79
N THR A 209 -2.91 -35.98 -9.86
CA THR A 209 -3.38 -37.17 -9.15
C THR A 209 -4.72 -36.81 -8.48
N VAL A 210 -5.78 -37.59 -8.72
CA VAL A 210 -7.12 -37.32 -8.17
C VAL A 210 -7.50 -38.47 -7.26
N SER A 211 -7.92 -38.14 -6.04
CA SER A 211 -8.49 -39.09 -5.09
C SER A 211 -9.73 -39.78 -5.66
N ILE A 212 -9.84 -41.10 -5.50
CA ILE A 212 -11.01 -41.88 -5.93
C ILE A 212 -12.18 -41.73 -4.93
N THR A 213 -11.98 -41.09 -3.76
CA THR A 213 -12.98 -41.00 -2.69
C THR A 213 -13.55 -39.58 -2.49
N TYR A 214 -14.87 -39.52 -2.24
CA TYR A 214 -15.62 -38.30 -1.91
C TYR A 214 -15.39 -37.78 -0.48
N TYR A 215 -14.72 -38.54 0.38
CA TYR A 215 -14.36 -38.14 1.74
C TYR A 215 -13.01 -37.42 1.74
N LEU A 216 -12.90 -36.37 2.57
CA LEU A 216 -11.69 -35.59 2.91
C LEU A 216 -10.42 -36.43 2.75
N SER A 217 -9.80 -36.39 1.56
CA SER A 217 -8.53 -37.07 1.36
C SER A 217 -7.40 -36.09 1.64
N VAL A 218 -6.55 -36.39 2.62
CA VAL A 218 -5.35 -35.64 3.07
C VAL A 218 -4.21 -35.74 2.03
N CYS A 219 -4.54 -36.13 0.80
CA CYS A 219 -3.63 -36.50 -0.26
C CYS A 219 -3.72 -35.50 -1.43
N ASP A 220 -2.57 -35.18 -2.07
CA ASP A 220 -2.47 -34.19 -3.15
C ASP A 220 -2.70 -32.73 -2.72
N GLU A 221 -2.41 -32.43 -1.45
CA GLU A 221 -2.48 -31.09 -0.87
C GLU A 221 -1.19 -30.28 -1.09
N THR A 222 -1.37 -28.96 -1.19
CA THR A 222 -0.28 -28.00 -1.03
C THR A 222 -0.27 -27.54 0.42
N LEU A 223 0.76 -27.91 1.17
CA LEU A 223 0.96 -27.45 2.53
C LEU A 223 1.77 -26.14 2.49
N VAL A 224 1.10 -25.06 2.87
CA VAL A 224 1.63 -23.68 2.98
C VAL A 224 1.78 -23.28 4.45
N LYS A 225 1.70 -24.25 5.37
CA LYS A 225 1.73 -24.02 6.80
C LYS A 225 3.16 -24.16 7.32
N GLU A 226 3.50 -23.39 8.35
CA GLU A 226 4.75 -23.53 9.11
C GLU A 226 4.86 -24.92 9.75
N PHE A 227 3.74 -25.55 10.08
CA PHE A 227 3.72 -26.91 10.59
C PHE A 227 2.61 -27.73 9.91
N GLY A 228 2.90 -28.98 9.59
CA GLY A 228 1.93 -29.88 8.97
C GLY A 228 2.25 -31.34 9.19
N GLU A 229 1.25 -32.13 9.56
CA GLU A 229 1.37 -33.58 9.65
C GLU A 229 1.08 -34.23 8.30
N LEU A 230 1.95 -35.16 7.89
CA LEU A 230 1.73 -35.98 6.70
C LEU A 230 1.05 -37.27 7.11
N ARG A 231 -0.15 -37.49 6.57
CA ARG A 231 -0.94 -38.70 6.81
C ARG A 231 -1.34 -39.31 5.47
N LEU A 232 -1.00 -40.58 5.27
CA LEU A 232 -1.38 -41.34 4.07
C LEU A 232 -2.75 -41.96 4.25
N ASP A 233 -3.72 -41.45 3.50
CA ASP A 233 -5.03 -42.08 3.37
C ASP A 233 -4.93 -43.31 2.49
N GLY A 234 -5.63 -44.35 2.92
CA GLY A 234 -5.53 -45.66 2.32
C GLY A 234 -6.18 -45.84 0.93
N SER A 235 -6.87 -44.82 0.42
CA SER A 235 -7.60 -44.89 -0.85
C SER A 235 -6.72 -44.79 -2.09
N ASN A 236 -5.53 -44.20 -2.00
CA ASN A 236 -4.72 -43.83 -3.16
C ASN A 236 -3.46 -44.68 -3.31
N ILE A 237 -3.20 -45.12 -4.54
CA ILE A 237 -1.98 -45.88 -4.94
C ILE A 237 -0.76 -44.95 -5.00
N VAL A 238 -0.98 -43.67 -5.30
CA VAL A 238 0.06 -42.63 -5.35
C VAL A 238 -0.45 -41.44 -4.59
N CYS A 239 0.35 -40.92 -3.68
CA CYS A 239 0.03 -39.68 -2.99
C CYS A 239 1.15 -38.66 -3.14
N ARG A 240 0.81 -37.38 -3.32
CA ARG A 240 1.79 -36.30 -3.36
C ARG A 240 1.46 -35.22 -2.35
N TRP A 241 2.47 -34.63 -1.74
CA TRP A 241 2.37 -33.41 -0.95
C TRP A 241 3.35 -32.40 -1.50
N ARG A 242 2.87 -31.17 -1.71
CA ARG A 242 3.71 -30.03 -2.12
C ARG A 242 3.85 -29.12 -0.94
N ILE A 243 5.05 -29.05 -0.37
CA ILE A 243 5.35 -28.11 0.69
C ILE A 243 5.94 -26.86 0.06
N ILE A 244 5.41 -25.70 0.43
CA ILE A 244 5.93 -24.42 -0.08
C ILE A 244 6.07 -23.44 1.08
N ALA A 245 7.31 -23.07 1.33
CA ALA A 245 7.75 -22.08 2.32
C ALA A 245 8.07 -20.73 1.65
N ALA A 246 8.18 -19.66 2.45
CA ALA A 246 8.58 -18.35 1.95
C ALA A 246 10.06 -18.35 1.52
N PHE A 247 10.47 -17.41 0.67
CA PHE A 247 11.90 -17.32 0.30
C PHE A 247 12.73 -16.93 1.52
N GLY A 248 13.87 -17.62 1.73
CA GLY A 248 14.67 -17.49 2.94
C GLY A 248 14.27 -18.45 4.06
N GLU A 249 13.26 -19.30 3.85
CA GLU A 249 12.95 -20.42 4.73
C GLU A 249 13.48 -21.73 4.15
N PHE A 250 13.76 -22.69 5.03
CA PHE A 250 14.05 -24.08 4.67
C PHE A 250 13.05 -25.02 5.34
N ILE A 251 12.82 -26.17 4.74
CA ILE A 251 11.82 -27.13 5.17
C ILE A 251 12.51 -28.30 5.86
N VAL A 252 12.06 -28.60 7.08
CA VAL A 252 12.48 -29.76 7.85
C VAL A 252 11.36 -30.79 7.84
N LEU A 253 11.65 -31.99 7.33
CA LEU A 253 10.76 -33.13 7.35
C LEU A 253 11.30 -34.18 8.34
N ASN A 254 10.57 -34.37 9.43
CA ASN A 254 10.78 -35.45 10.39
C ASN A 254 9.93 -36.65 10.02
N VAL A 255 10.51 -37.60 9.29
CA VAL A 255 9.90 -38.89 8.98
C VAL A 255 9.96 -39.78 10.21
N SER A 256 8.79 -40.10 10.77
CA SER A 256 8.63 -41.07 11.86
C SER A 256 8.54 -42.50 11.33
N THR A 257 8.17 -43.48 12.16
CA THR A 257 8.04 -44.90 11.76
C THR A 257 7.25 -45.03 10.46
N LEU A 258 7.96 -45.35 9.38
CA LEU A 258 7.37 -45.56 8.06
C LEU A 258 6.77 -46.97 8.03
N ASP A 259 5.57 -47.13 8.61
CA ASP A 259 4.80 -48.37 8.56
C ASP A 259 4.12 -48.50 7.19
N LEU A 260 4.92 -48.60 6.13
CA LEU A 260 4.41 -49.00 4.82
C LEU A 260 4.23 -50.53 4.84
N PRO A 261 3.01 -51.05 4.57
CA PRO A 261 2.78 -52.48 4.50
C PRO A 261 3.70 -53.11 3.45
N SER A 262 4.45 -54.16 3.79
CA SER A 262 5.56 -54.76 3.00
C SER A 262 6.93 -54.01 3.03
N PRO A 263 7.61 -53.96 4.19
CA PRO A 263 8.93 -53.35 4.33
C PRO A 263 10.02 -54.27 3.75
N LYS A 264 10.28 -54.23 2.45
CA LYS A 264 11.57 -54.71 1.93
C LYS A 264 12.59 -53.59 2.03
N ARG A 265 13.77 -53.88 2.60
CA ARG A 265 14.82 -52.88 2.87
C ARG A 265 15.25 -52.08 1.64
N ASP A 266 15.17 -52.67 0.45
CA ASP A 266 15.78 -52.10 -0.76
C ASP A 266 14.78 -51.56 -1.80
N CYS A 267 13.46 -51.68 -1.58
CA CYS A 267 12.41 -51.28 -2.54
C CYS A 267 12.73 -51.55 -4.03
N ALA A 268 13.31 -52.72 -4.31
CA ALA A 268 13.84 -53.05 -5.63
C ALA A 268 12.75 -53.45 -6.63
N SER A 269 11.57 -53.86 -6.14
CA SER A 269 10.44 -54.29 -6.96
C SER A 269 9.47 -53.14 -7.23
N GLU A 270 8.83 -53.13 -8.40
CA GLU A 270 7.69 -52.24 -8.70
C GLU A 270 6.49 -52.46 -7.76
N ARG A 271 6.45 -53.59 -7.04
CA ARG A 271 5.42 -53.90 -6.05
C ARG A 271 5.75 -53.42 -4.63
N ASP A 272 6.94 -52.87 -4.41
CA ASP A 272 7.34 -52.39 -3.09
C ASP A 272 6.74 -51.00 -2.83
N ASN A 273 6.33 -50.76 -1.58
CA ASN A 273 5.82 -49.47 -1.15
C ASN A 273 6.99 -48.55 -0.76
N TYR A 274 7.01 -47.32 -1.27
CA TYR A 274 8.11 -46.39 -1.02
C TYR A 274 7.67 -44.93 -0.94
N LEU A 275 8.51 -44.12 -0.30
CA LEU A 275 8.42 -42.67 -0.18
C LEU A 275 9.62 -42.01 -0.89
N ILE A 276 9.35 -41.08 -1.81
CA ILE A 276 10.35 -40.25 -2.49
C ILE A 276 10.19 -38.82 -2.02
N ILE A 277 11.30 -38.18 -1.68
CA ILE A 277 11.35 -36.78 -1.29
C ILE A 277 12.25 -36.05 -2.28
N ARG A 278 11.72 -35.00 -2.90
CA ARG A 278 12.43 -34.21 -3.91
C ARG A 278 12.58 -32.77 -3.44
N ASP A 279 13.81 -32.26 -3.53
CA ASP A 279 14.09 -30.86 -3.26
C ASP A 279 13.61 -30.00 -4.43
N GLY A 280 12.46 -29.36 -4.26
CA GLY A 280 11.81 -28.59 -5.30
C GLY A 280 10.34 -28.96 -5.47
N HIS A 281 9.84 -28.80 -6.71
CA HIS A 281 8.43 -28.56 -6.97
C HIS A 281 7.78 -29.48 -8.01
N TYR A 282 8.54 -30.36 -8.65
CA TYR A 282 8.00 -31.26 -9.68
C TYR A 282 8.77 -32.58 -9.74
N ILE A 283 8.27 -33.53 -10.54
CA ILE A 283 8.80 -34.91 -10.56
C ILE A 283 10.25 -35.03 -11.07
N GLY A 284 10.75 -34.01 -11.77
CA GLY A 284 12.14 -33.94 -12.24
C GLY A 284 13.09 -33.27 -11.24
N SER A 285 12.57 -32.73 -10.13
CA SER A 285 13.41 -32.16 -9.08
C SER A 285 14.36 -33.20 -8.46
N PRO A 286 15.57 -32.79 -8.04
CA PRO A 286 16.55 -33.67 -7.40
C PRO A 286 15.93 -34.46 -6.25
N ILE A 287 16.22 -35.75 -6.19
CA ILE A 287 15.82 -36.58 -5.05
C ILE A 287 16.78 -36.28 -3.91
N LEU A 288 16.24 -35.96 -2.72
CA LEU A 288 17.05 -35.90 -1.52
C LEU A 288 17.37 -37.33 -1.07
N GLY A 289 18.50 -37.84 -1.56
CA GLY A 289 19.12 -39.05 -1.05
C GLY A 289 19.87 -38.76 0.26
N SER A 290 19.75 -39.65 1.25
CA SER A 290 20.47 -39.52 2.52
C SER A 290 21.95 -39.87 2.37
N PHE A 291 22.84 -39.04 2.91
CA PHE A 291 24.18 -39.48 3.31
C PHE A 291 24.02 -40.49 4.47
N ILE A 292 24.61 -41.67 4.35
CA ILE A 292 24.84 -42.55 5.51
C ILE A 292 26.33 -42.51 5.79
N ILE A 293 26.74 -41.88 6.90
CA ILE A 293 28.11 -42.00 7.40
C ILE A 293 28.21 -43.38 8.05
N PHE A 294 28.67 -44.39 7.31
CA PHE A 294 29.20 -45.60 7.95
C PHE A 294 30.59 -45.26 8.47
N GLN A 295 30.75 -45.14 9.79
CA GLN A 295 32.06 -45.25 10.40
C GLN A 295 32.67 -46.59 9.95
N LEU A 296 33.73 -46.49 9.14
CA LEU A 296 34.65 -47.54 8.66
C LEU A 296 34.54 -48.09 7.23
N PHE A 297 33.49 -47.85 6.43
CA PHE A 297 33.54 -48.17 5.00
C PHE A 297 32.64 -47.22 4.19
N ILE A 298 33.23 -46.41 3.32
CA ILE A 298 32.50 -45.52 2.39
C ILE A 298 31.94 -46.37 1.24
N TYR A 299 30.76 -46.96 1.44
CA TYR A 299 29.89 -47.35 0.33
C TYR A 299 28.80 -46.29 0.20
N PHE A 300 28.86 -45.49 -0.86
CA PHE A 300 27.82 -44.53 -1.24
C PHE A 300 26.56 -45.30 -1.67
N PHE A 301 25.68 -45.66 -0.74
CA PHE A 301 24.33 -46.09 -1.08
C PHE A 301 23.43 -44.85 -1.20
N PHE A 302 23.31 -44.31 -2.42
CA PHE A 302 22.20 -43.43 -2.76
C PHE A 302 20.91 -44.27 -2.72
N LEU A 303 20.21 -44.26 -1.58
CA LEU A 303 18.83 -44.75 -1.54
C LEU A 303 17.92 -43.58 -1.93
N ASP A 304 17.52 -43.53 -3.21
CA ASP A 304 16.57 -42.57 -3.77
C ASP A 304 15.14 -42.74 -3.22
N LYS A 305 14.89 -43.84 -2.51
CA LYS A 305 13.58 -44.24 -1.98
C LYS A 305 13.69 -44.59 -0.50
N LEU A 306 12.80 -44.06 0.31
CA LEU A 306 12.59 -44.47 1.70
C LEU A 306 11.62 -45.67 1.72
N CYS A 307 12.08 -46.78 2.29
CA CYS A 307 11.34 -48.03 2.41
C CYS A 307 10.81 -48.26 3.82
N GLY A 308 9.82 -49.16 3.98
CA GLY A 308 9.28 -49.50 5.30
C GLY A 308 10.34 -50.05 6.27
N GLY A 309 10.19 -49.73 7.57
CA GLY A 309 11.14 -50.12 8.62
C GLY A 309 12.16 -49.05 9.03
N VAL A 310 12.00 -47.81 8.56
CA VAL A 310 12.77 -46.65 9.04
C VAL A 310 12.30 -46.26 10.45
N ILE A 311 13.21 -46.21 11.42
CA ILE A 311 12.90 -45.92 12.83
C ILE A 311 12.55 -44.44 13.04
N SER A 312 13.33 -43.51 12.47
CA SER A 312 13.06 -42.06 12.34
C SER A 312 14.16 -41.42 11.48
N ARG A 313 13.84 -40.41 10.66
CA ARG A 313 14.80 -39.64 9.85
C ARG A 313 14.39 -38.17 9.73
N THR A 314 15.34 -37.25 9.87
CA THR A 314 15.15 -35.82 9.62
C THR A 314 15.81 -35.45 8.30
N ILE A 315 15.06 -34.82 7.41
CA ILE A 315 15.51 -34.36 6.10
C ILE A 315 15.32 -32.85 6.04
N VAL A 316 16.38 -32.15 5.62
CA VAL A 316 16.38 -30.68 5.50
C VAL A 316 16.47 -30.35 4.02
N SER A 317 15.55 -29.52 3.52
CA SER A 317 15.60 -29.03 2.14
C SER A 317 16.68 -27.97 1.97
N THR A 318 17.25 -27.88 0.76
CA THR A 318 18.11 -26.77 0.36
C THR A 318 17.30 -25.62 -0.23
N SER A 319 16.09 -25.89 -0.71
CA SER A 319 15.16 -24.90 -1.24
C SER A 319 13.95 -24.67 -0.34
N ASN A 320 13.14 -23.65 -0.64
CA ASN A 320 11.88 -23.37 0.04
C ASN A 320 10.71 -24.24 -0.46
N ARG A 321 10.98 -25.29 -1.24
CA ARG A 321 9.95 -26.19 -1.79
C ARG A 321 10.35 -27.64 -1.64
N LEU A 322 9.40 -28.49 -1.26
CA LEU A 322 9.61 -29.92 -1.12
C LEU A 322 8.44 -30.68 -1.77
N LEU A 323 8.74 -31.61 -2.67
CA LEU A 323 7.74 -32.51 -3.24
C LEU A 323 7.93 -33.90 -2.64
N ILE A 324 6.92 -34.34 -1.89
CA ILE A 324 6.91 -35.63 -1.22
C ILE A 324 5.93 -36.52 -1.98
N GLN A 325 6.36 -37.72 -2.40
CA GLN A 325 5.51 -38.67 -3.11
C GLN A 325 5.58 -40.04 -2.45
N THR A 326 4.43 -40.64 -2.15
CA THR A 326 4.32 -42.06 -1.84
C THR A 326 3.85 -42.84 -3.06
N GLN A 327 4.32 -44.08 -3.15
CA GLN A 327 3.82 -45.09 -4.06
C GLN A 327 3.50 -46.34 -3.25
N THR A 328 2.28 -46.83 -3.37
CA THR A 328 1.88 -48.14 -2.86
C THR A 328 1.53 -49.08 -4.01
N SER A 329 1.61 -50.39 -3.79
CA SER A 329 1.22 -51.42 -4.77
C SER A 329 -0.25 -51.80 -4.69
N TYR A 330 -0.92 -51.47 -3.60
CA TYR A 330 -2.36 -51.62 -3.39
C TYR A 330 -2.89 -50.45 -2.57
N PRO A 331 -4.17 -50.06 -2.77
CA PRO A 331 -4.84 -49.15 -1.84
C PRO A 331 -4.85 -49.80 -0.45
N LEU A 332 -4.34 -49.09 0.54
CA LEU A 332 -4.28 -49.56 1.93
C LEU A 332 -5.70 -49.50 2.50
N PHE A 333 -6.42 -50.61 2.61
CA PHE A 333 -7.73 -50.59 3.28
C PHE A 333 -7.55 -50.49 4.81
N SER A 334 -7.18 -49.30 5.30
CA SER A 334 -7.16 -48.94 6.72
C SER A 334 -8.21 -47.86 7.00
N ILE A 335 -8.93 -48.00 8.11
CA ILE A 335 -9.84 -46.97 8.63
C ILE A 335 -9.09 -45.75 9.18
N PHE A 336 -7.80 -45.89 9.50
CA PHE A 336 -6.96 -44.80 10.00
C PHE A 336 -5.91 -44.43 8.95
N ALA A 337 -5.76 -43.12 8.70
CA ALA A 337 -4.68 -42.58 7.90
C ALA A 337 -3.33 -42.90 8.57
N HIS A 338 -2.36 -43.42 7.81
CA HIS A 338 -1.05 -43.78 8.35
C HIS A 338 -0.21 -42.52 8.54
N TYR A 339 0.26 -42.27 9.76
CA TYR A 339 1.15 -41.16 10.03
C TYR A 339 2.53 -41.42 9.39
N ILE A 340 2.99 -40.48 8.56
CA ILE A 340 4.30 -40.52 7.91
C ILE A 340 5.30 -39.71 8.73
N GLY A 341 4.93 -38.49 9.13
CA GLY A 341 5.86 -37.58 9.77
C GLY A 341 5.35 -36.15 9.87
N LEU A 342 6.22 -35.27 10.35
CA LEU A 342 5.96 -33.85 10.58
C LEU A 342 6.82 -32.99 9.65
N VAL A 343 6.18 -32.04 8.99
CA VAL A 343 6.82 -31.00 8.18
C VAL A 343 6.82 -29.70 8.97
N ILE A 344 7.98 -29.03 9.01
CA ILE A 344 8.16 -27.74 9.66
C ILE A 344 8.84 -26.79 8.66
N SER A 345 8.26 -25.61 8.43
CA SER A 345 8.95 -24.49 7.79
C SER A 345 9.72 -23.73 8.84
N VAL A 346 11.02 -23.53 8.63
CA VAL A 346 11.88 -22.80 9.54
C VAL A 346 12.37 -21.55 8.83
N CYS A 347 12.03 -20.38 9.38
CA CYS A 347 12.58 -19.11 8.93
C CYS A 347 13.97 -18.86 9.52
N GLY A 348 14.81 -18.14 8.79
CA GLY A 348 16.19 -17.88 9.19
C GLY A 348 17.19 -18.92 8.67
N GLY A 349 18.39 -18.91 9.27
CA GLY A 349 19.51 -19.77 8.90
C GLY A 349 20.64 -19.04 8.17
N HIS A 350 21.60 -19.80 7.65
CA HIS A 350 22.78 -19.26 6.96
C HIS A 350 22.62 -19.38 5.45
N ILE A 351 22.50 -18.23 4.78
CA ILE A 351 22.36 -18.13 3.33
C ILE A 351 23.72 -17.75 2.74
N ILE A 352 24.33 -18.67 2.01
CA ILE A 352 25.60 -18.46 1.29
C ILE A 352 25.27 -18.33 -0.20
N GLY A 353 25.48 -17.14 -0.76
CA GLY A 353 25.20 -16.90 -2.17
C GLY A 353 25.39 -15.44 -2.59
N ASP A 354 25.64 -15.22 -3.87
CA ASP A 354 25.87 -13.89 -4.46
C ASP A 354 24.57 -13.12 -4.73
N ILE A 355 23.43 -13.82 -4.76
CA ILE A 355 22.10 -13.26 -5.00
C ILE A 355 21.05 -14.11 -4.30
N GLY A 356 19.97 -13.50 -3.84
CA GLY A 356 18.82 -14.23 -3.34
C GLY A 356 17.71 -13.33 -2.85
N THR A 357 16.70 -13.97 -2.26
CA THR A 357 15.47 -13.32 -1.80
C THR A 357 15.15 -13.80 -0.40
N ILE A 358 14.72 -12.87 0.45
CA ILE A 358 14.23 -13.11 1.80
C ILE A 358 12.82 -12.52 1.90
N GLN A 359 11.90 -13.29 2.45
CA GLN A 359 10.53 -12.89 2.67
C GLN A 359 10.14 -13.20 4.12
N SER A 360 9.16 -12.46 4.62
CA SER A 360 8.53 -12.79 5.91
C SER A 360 7.84 -14.16 5.84
N PRO A 361 7.67 -14.86 6.98
CA PRO A 361 6.93 -16.11 7.02
C PRO A 361 5.54 -16.01 6.37
N ARG A 362 5.14 -17.06 5.65
CA ARG A 362 3.86 -17.18 4.89
C ARG A 362 3.63 -16.17 3.76
N TYR A 363 4.57 -15.28 3.48
CA TYR A 363 4.46 -14.33 2.38
C TYR A 363 4.04 -15.01 1.06
N PRO A 364 3.10 -14.45 0.27
CA PRO A 364 2.55 -13.08 0.33
C PRO A 364 1.37 -12.87 1.30
N GLU A 365 0.99 -13.91 2.06
CA GLU A 365 0.03 -13.76 3.15
C GLU A 365 0.69 -13.04 4.32
N ASN A 366 -0.13 -12.56 5.26
CA ASN A 366 0.36 -11.87 6.46
C ASN A 366 1.26 -12.80 7.28
N TYR A 367 2.24 -12.26 8.00
CA TYR A 367 3.06 -13.04 8.95
C TYR A 367 2.24 -13.43 10.19
N MET A 368 2.70 -14.40 10.99
CA MET A 368 2.07 -14.78 12.26
C MET A 368 2.53 -13.86 13.40
N PRO A 369 1.77 -13.75 14.50
CA PRO A 369 2.28 -13.18 15.74
C PRO A 369 3.38 -14.07 16.35
N ASP A 370 4.18 -13.50 17.25
CA ASP A 370 5.23 -14.17 18.04
C ASP A 370 6.33 -14.87 17.20
N GLU A 371 6.61 -14.36 16.00
CA GLU A 371 7.68 -14.84 15.12
C GLU A 371 9.05 -14.26 15.49
N GLU A 372 10.08 -15.10 15.45
CA GLU A 372 11.49 -14.70 15.58
C GLU A 372 12.32 -15.38 14.49
N CYS A 373 12.70 -14.62 13.46
CA CYS A 373 13.46 -15.13 12.33
C CYS A 373 14.84 -14.47 12.23
N LYS A 374 15.88 -15.29 12.11
CA LYS A 374 17.28 -14.83 12.07
C LYS A 374 18.01 -15.35 10.82
N TRP A 375 18.23 -14.47 9.83
CA TRP A 375 18.97 -14.80 8.60
C TRP A 375 20.38 -14.23 8.65
N LEU A 376 21.39 -15.09 8.46
CA LEU A 376 22.75 -14.68 8.23
C LEU A 376 23.06 -14.80 6.73
N ILE A 377 23.37 -13.70 6.07
CA ILE A 377 23.78 -13.68 4.66
C ILE A 377 25.30 -13.63 4.60
N THR A 378 25.90 -14.42 3.71
CA THR A 378 27.35 -14.39 3.43
C THR A 378 27.59 -14.41 1.93
N VAL A 379 28.23 -13.36 1.43
CA VAL A 379 28.74 -13.27 0.06
C VAL A 379 30.25 -13.54 0.04
N GLN A 380 30.81 -13.69 -1.17
CA GLN A 380 32.25 -13.86 -1.37
C GLN A 380 33.06 -12.77 -0.66
N GLU A 381 34.26 -13.15 -0.19
CA GLU A 381 35.17 -12.21 0.47
C GLU A 381 35.55 -11.05 -0.46
N GLY A 382 35.65 -9.84 0.12
CA GLY A 382 35.96 -8.61 -0.61
C GLY A 382 34.75 -7.86 -1.17
N TYR A 383 33.55 -8.45 -1.13
CA TYR A 383 32.30 -7.82 -1.54
C TYR A 383 31.47 -7.34 -0.35
N GLN A 384 30.48 -6.49 -0.65
CA GLN A 384 29.44 -6.03 0.26
C GLN A 384 28.10 -6.67 -0.11
N ILE A 385 27.10 -6.53 0.76
CA ILE A 385 25.75 -7.02 0.54
C ILE A 385 24.84 -5.83 0.35
N ALA A 386 24.23 -5.72 -0.83
CA ALA A 386 23.19 -4.75 -1.10
C ALA A 386 21.81 -5.40 -0.89
N LEU A 387 21.02 -4.82 0.01
CA LEU A 387 19.63 -5.19 0.28
C LEU A 387 18.71 -4.18 -0.39
N THR A 388 17.78 -4.68 -1.19
CA THR A 388 16.74 -3.90 -1.86
C THR A 388 15.36 -4.36 -1.40
N PHE A 389 14.62 -3.45 -0.79
CA PHE A 389 13.27 -3.70 -0.29
C PHE A 389 12.28 -3.57 -1.45
N GLN A 390 11.78 -4.70 -1.93
CA GLN A 390 10.77 -4.74 -2.98
C GLN A 390 9.39 -4.42 -2.43
N PHE A 391 9.08 -4.89 -1.21
CA PHE A 391 7.86 -4.58 -0.47
C PHE A 391 8.15 -4.62 1.03
N PHE A 392 7.52 -3.74 1.81
CA PHE A 392 7.68 -3.71 3.26
C PHE A 392 6.46 -3.06 3.94
N ASN A 393 5.78 -3.83 4.79
CA ASN A 393 4.70 -3.36 5.66
C ASN A 393 4.63 -4.21 6.93
N LEU A 394 5.11 -3.66 8.04
CA LEU A 394 5.00 -4.22 9.39
C LEU A 394 4.11 -3.33 10.27
N GLU A 395 3.72 -3.80 11.45
CA GLU A 395 3.06 -2.93 12.43
C GLU A 395 3.90 -1.68 12.69
N THR A 396 3.23 -0.53 12.80
CA THR A 396 3.89 0.77 12.96
C THR A 396 4.00 1.15 14.42
N HIS A 397 5.19 1.61 14.82
CA HIS A 397 5.41 2.24 16.11
C HIS A 397 6.55 3.25 15.97
N LYS A 398 6.48 4.38 16.69
CA LYS A 398 7.50 5.45 16.63
C LYS A 398 8.94 4.92 16.80
N ASP A 399 9.12 4.02 17.76
CA ASP A 399 10.41 3.37 18.06
C ASP A 399 10.52 1.92 17.57
N CYS A 400 9.56 1.44 16.76
CA CYS A 400 9.49 0.06 16.26
C CYS A 400 9.64 -1.01 17.37
N ILE A 401 8.80 -0.96 18.41
CA ILE A 401 8.90 -1.89 19.56
C ILE A 401 8.03 -3.13 19.43
N TYR A 402 6.95 -3.06 18.65
CA TYR A 402 6.08 -4.18 18.33
C TYR A 402 6.76 -5.07 17.28
N ASP A 403 6.33 -4.96 16.02
CA ASP A 403 6.96 -5.63 14.90
C ASP A 403 8.14 -4.84 14.35
N ARG A 404 9.26 -5.53 14.14
CA ARG A 404 10.48 -4.90 13.65
C ARG A 404 11.37 -5.83 12.85
N LEU A 405 12.04 -5.26 11.87
CA LEU A 405 13.16 -5.86 11.19
C LEU A 405 14.43 -5.08 11.54
N GLU A 406 15.37 -5.75 12.19
CA GLU A 406 16.69 -5.24 12.56
C GLU A 406 17.74 -5.83 11.61
N ILE A 407 18.64 -4.97 11.13
CA ILE A 407 19.65 -5.33 10.13
C ILE A 407 20.99 -4.93 10.69
N TYR A 408 21.87 -5.90 10.87
CA TYR A 408 23.21 -5.73 11.43
C TYR A 408 24.28 -6.00 10.37
N ASP A 409 25.36 -5.25 10.47
CA ASP A 409 26.55 -5.42 9.66
C ASP A 409 27.51 -6.41 10.33
N GLY A 410 27.57 -7.63 9.80
CA GLY A 410 28.30 -8.72 10.44
C GLY A 410 27.42 -9.90 10.82
N THR A 411 27.84 -10.61 11.86
CA THR A 411 27.25 -11.91 12.28
C THR A 411 26.61 -11.89 13.67
N VAL A 412 26.73 -10.77 14.40
CA VAL A 412 26.33 -10.62 15.80
C VAL A 412 25.29 -9.51 15.99
N VAL A 413 24.45 -9.67 17.00
CA VAL A 413 23.42 -8.70 17.39
C VAL A 413 24.04 -7.73 18.38
N GLU A 414 24.64 -6.66 17.88
CA GLU A 414 25.27 -5.61 18.68
C GLU A 414 24.78 -4.23 18.25
N SER A 415 24.53 -3.32 19.20
CA SER A 415 24.03 -1.98 18.89
C SER A 415 24.99 -1.15 18.02
N THR A 416 26.30 -1.44 18.09
CA THR A 416 27.34 -0.82 17.25
C THR A 416 27.34 -1.30 15.81
N ALA A 417 26.77 -2.48 15.55
CA ALA A 417 26.66 -3.09 14.23
C ALA A 417 25.29 -2.86 13.57
N LEU A 418 24.32 -2.27 14.28
CA LEU A 418 22.97 -2.04 13.77
C LEU A 418 22.98 -1.02 12.62
N LEU A 419 22.70 -1.48 11.40
CA LEU A 419 22.54 -0.64 10.21
C LEU A 419 21.18 0.05 10.16
N SER A 420 20.11 -0.68 10.52
CA SER A 420 18.75 -0.15 10.48
C SER A 420 17.80 -0.98 11.32
N LYS A 421 16.87 -0.29 11.99
CA LYS A 421 15.66 -0.86 12.59
C LYS A 421 14.44 -0.35 11.83
N LEU A 422 13.56 -1.23 11.38
CA LEU A 422 12.48 -0.91 10.45
C LEU A 422 11.13 -1.46 10.92
N CYS A 423 10.08 -0.66 10.76
CA CYS A 423 8.68 -1.02 10.99
C CYS A 423 7.77 -0.09 10.17
N GLY A 424 6.45 -0.34 10.17
CA GLY A 424 5.50 0.42 9.33
C GLY A 424 5.61 0.11 7.84
N GLN A 425 5.09 1.02 7.00
CA GLN A 425 5.11 0.90 5.54
C GLN A 425 6.28 1.68 4.94
N ILE A 426 7.12 1.00 4.15
CA ILE A 426 8.29 1.60 3.50
C ILE A 426 8.18 1.39 1.99
N VAL A 427 8.11 2.49 1.22
CA VAL A 427 7.87 2.46 -0.23
C VAL A 427 9.10 1.95 -0.99
N THR A 428 10.28 2.52 -0.73
CA THR A 428 11.55 2.05 -1.30
C THR A 428 12.68 2.28 -0.30
N LYS A 429 13.51 1.26 -0.08
CA LYS A 429 14.73 1.39 0.72
C LYS A 429 15.82 0.49 0.12
N THR A 430 17.04 0.99 0.16
CA THR A 430 18.25 0.25 -0.21
C THR A 430 19.26 0.38 0.93
N LEU A 431 19.87 -0.72 1.34
CA LEU A 431 20.91 -0.74 2.37
C LEU A 431 22.12 -1.51 1.83
N ILE A 432 23.31 -1.06 2.19
CA ILE A 432 24.57 -1.71 1.79
C ILE A 432 25.34 -2.01 3.08
N SER A 433 25.74 -3.26 3.29
CA SER A 433 26.61 -3.65 4.41
C SER A 433 28.04 -3.15 4.19
N HIS A 434 28.79 -2.92 5.27
CA HIS A 434 30.22 -2.59 5.13
C HIS A 434 31.06 -3.84 4.88
N PHE A 435 30.63 -5.00 5.39
CA PHE A 435 31.32 -6.29 5.27
C PHE A 435 30.61 -7.27 4.31
N ASN A 436 31.23 -8.43 4.07
CA ASN A 436 30.66 -9.52 3.26
C ASN A 436 29.61 -10.37 4.02
N THR A 437 29.20 -9.92 5.21
CA THR A 437 28.18 -10.57 6.04
C THR A 437 27.16 -9.55 6.53
N ALA A 438 25.89 -9.96 6.58
CA ALA A 438 24.79 -9.17 7.09
C ALA A 438 23.83 -10.09 7.84
N LEU A 439 23.36 -9.64 8.99
CA LEU A 439 22.43 -10.38 9.84
C LEU A 439 21.09 -9.66 9.89
N LEU A 440 20.03 -10.32 9.46
CA LEU A 440 18.65 -9.83 9.51
C LEU A 440 17.91 -10.54 10.63
N LEU A 441 17.29 -9.78 11.53
CA LEU A 441 16.50 -10.27 12.65
C LEU A 441 15.09 -9.68 12.56
N PHE A 442 14.11 -10.52 12.28
CA PHE A 442 12.70 -10.15 12.31
C PHE A 442 12.06 -10.65 13.58
N ILE A 443 11.36 -9.77 14.29
CA ILE A 443 10.62 -10.08 15.51
C ILE A 443 9.22 -9.48 15.36
N SER A 444 8.18 -10.29 15.56
CA SER A 444 6.80 -9.83 15.70
C SER A 444 6.29 -10.05 17.12
N ASP A 445 5.36 -9.20 17.57
CA ASP A 445 4.72 -9.38 18.87
C ASP A 445 3.47 -10.28 18.79
N SER A 446 2.74 -10.40 19.91
CA SER A 446 1.56 -11.27 20.02
C SER A 446 0.31 -10.77 19.26
N SER A 447 0.37 -9.60 18.60
CA SER A 447 -0.78 -8.90 18.04
C SER A 447 -0.53 -8.39 16.60
N VAL A 448 -1.52 -7.68 16.06
CA VAL A 448 -1.54 -6.95 14.77
C VAL A 448 -0.61 -7.50 13.67
N GLN A 449 -1.11 -8.42 12.85
CA GLN A 449 -0.36 -8.91 11.70
C GLN A 449 -0.55 -8.00 10.49
N LYS A 450 0.55 -7.65 9.82
CA LYS A 450 0.57 -6.98 8.52
C LYS A 450 1.10 -7.92 7.43
N GLU A 451 1.37 -7.34 6.27
CA GLU A 451 1.62 -8.07 5.02
C GLU A 451 3.07 -8.52 4.87
N GLY A 452 3.97 -8.04 5.74
CA GLY A 452 5.34 -8.48 5.85
C GLY A 452 6.28 -7.79 4.89
N PHE A 453 7.30 -8.49 4.42
CA PHE A 453 8.34 -7.91 3.57
C PHE A 453 8.86 -8.87 2.51
N HIS A 454 9.41 -8.29 1.45
CA HIS A 454 10.11 -8.96 0.37
C HIS A 454 11.39 -8.19 0.06
N ILE A 455 12.53 -8.81 0.36
CA ILE A 455 13.86 -8.22 0.25
C ILE A 455 14.65 -9.05 -0.75
N ASN A 456 15.26 -8.38 -1.73
CA ASN A 456 16.27 -8.99 -2.58
C ASN A 456 17.65 -8.58 -2.08
N PHE A 457 18.58 -9.52 -2.06
CA PHE A 457 19.98 -9.23 -1.80
C PHE A 457 20.84 -9.62 -3.00
N LEU A 458 21.92 -8.85 -3.20
CA LEU A 458 22.93 -9.12 -4.20
C LEU A 458 24.31 -8.71 -3.68
N LYS A 459 25.36 -9.34 -4.20
CA LYS A 459 26.74 -8.91 -3.98
C LYS A 459 26.98 -7.55 -4.61
N GLU A 460 27.61 -6.66 -3.85
CA GLU A 460 27.92 -5.30 -4.26
C GLU A 460 29.42 -5.06 -4.17
N ILE A 461 29.95 -4.26 -5.09
CA ILE A 461 31.34 -3.81 -5.09
C ILE A 461 31.38 -2.42 -4.46
N ASN A 462 32.43 -2.12 -3.72
CA ASN A 462 32.68 -0.76 -3.30
C ASN A 462 33.68 -0.11 -4.28
N GLU A 463 33.18 0.48 -5.36
CA GLU A 463 34.06 1.13 -6.34
C GLU A 463 34.84 2.30 -5.74
N CYS A 464 34.34 2.92 -4.68
CA CYS A 464 35.03 3.99 -3.97
C CYS A 464 36.27 3.54 -3.18
N LYS A 465 36.47 2.23 -2.96
CA LYS A 465 37.74 1.68 -2.45
C LYS A 465 38.80 1.52 -3.55
N SER A 466 38.42 1.64 -4.83
CA SER A 466 39.37 1.61 -5.95
C SER A 466 39.94 3.00 -6.21
N ASP A 467 41.26 3.10 -6.40
CA ASP A 467 41.94 4.35 -6.79
C ASP A 467 41.53 4.88 -8.19
N SER A 468 40.71 4.13 -8.94
CA SER A 468 40.36 4.41 -10.35
C SER A 468 39.01 5.11 -10.57
N HIS A 469 38.28 5.51 -9.51
CA HIS A 469 36.95 6.13 -9.65
C HIS A 469 36.97 7.51 -10.34
N GLY A 470 38.04 8.29 -10.18
CA GLY A 470 38.22 9.57 -10.89
C GLY A 470 37.30 10.72 -10.46
N CYS A 471 36.51 10.59 -9.38
CA CYS A 471 35.88 11.71 -8.69
C CYS A 471 36.92 12.75 -8.22
N GLU A 472 36.71 14.03 -8.53
CA GLU A 472 37.58 15.13 -8.08
C GLU A 472 37.53 15.33 -6.55
N HIS A 473 36.33 15.18 -5.97
CA HIS A 473 36.12 15.31 -4.52
C HIS A 473 35.72 13.98 -3.88
N ARG A 474 34.43 13.76 -3.60
CA ARG A 474 33.95 12.60 -2.83
C ARG A 474 33.34 11.55 -3.75
N CYS A 475 33.70 10.28 -3.56
CA CYS A 475 33.01 9.13 -4.15
C CYS A 475 31.92 8.62 -3.19
N VAL A 476 30.73 8.32 -3.72
CA VAL A 476 29.61 7.72 -2.96
C VAL A 476 29.24 6.39 -3.62
N ASN A 477 29.32 5.30 -2.85
CA ASN A 477 28.94 3.98 -3.34
C ASN A 477 27.43 3.88 -3.56
N LYS A 478 27.02 3.27 -4.67
CA LYS A 478 25.63 2.99 -5.04
C LYS A 478 25.51 1.52 -5.42
N ILE A 479 24.27 1.02 -5.51
CA ILE A 479 24.05 -0.34 -5.98
C ILE A 479 24.38 -0.38 -7.48
N GLY A 480 25.30 -1.25 -7.88
CA GLY A 480 25.77 -1.40 -9.26
C GLY A 480 26.69 -0.29 -9.78
N GLY A 481 27.27 0.55 -8.90
CA GLY A 481 28.21 1.60 -9.31
C GLY A 481 28.47 2.67 -8.24
N TYR A 482 29.01 3.82 -8.66
CA TYR A 482 29.27 4.95 -7.76
C TYR A 482 28.85 6.30 -8.36
N GLU A 483 28.62 7.28 -7.49
CA GLU A 483 28.30 8.66 -7.83
C GLU A 483 29.37 9.58 -7.23
N CYS A 484 29.88 10.54 -8.01
CA CYS A 484 30.77 11.57 -7.47
C CYS A 484 29.96 12.73 -6.88
N LYS A 485 30.32 13.17 -5.68
CA LYS A 485 29.76 14.35 -5.02
C LYS A 485 30.85 15.37 -4.74
N CYS A 486 30.49 16.64 -4.80
CA CYS A 486 31.38 17.74 -4.49
C CYS A 486 31.32 18.14 -3.02
N ASN A 487 32.41 18.73 -2.52
CA ASN A 487 32.43 19.37 -1.21
C ASN A 487 31.50 20.60 -1.19
N ILE A 488 31.06 21.01 0.01
CA ILE A 488 30.16 22.15 0.21
C ILE A 488 30.76 23.42 -0.42
N GLY A 489 29.95 24.17 -1.18
CA GLY A 489 30.40 25.33 -1.98
C GLY A 489 30.84 24.98 -3.41
N TYR A 490 30.71 23.72 -3.83
CA TYR A 490 30.99 23.27 -5.19
C TYR A 490 29.82 22.45 -5.74
N SER A 491 29.56 22.57 -7.06
CA SER A 491 28.60 21.74 -7.80
C SER A 491 29.32 20.82 -8.78
N LEU A 492 28.76 19.63 -9.01
CA LEU A 492 29.28 18.66 -9.97
C LEU A 492 29.09 19.20 -11.40
N ARG A 493 30.13 19.10 -12.24
CA ARG A 493 30.06 19.47 -13.65
C ARG A 493 29.31 18.40 -14.46
N SER A 494 29.03 18.73 -15.72
CA SER A 494 28.34 17.83 -16.67
C SER A 494 29.10 16.53 -16.98
N ASP A 495 30.38 16.42 -16.61
CA ASP A 495 31.14 15.17 -16.72
C ASP A 495 30.82 14.16 -15.59
N GLY A 496 30.06 14.57 -14.57
CA GLY A 496 29.71 13.76 -13.43
C GLY A 496 30.88 13.45 -12.48
N LYS A 497 32.05 14.10 -12.64
CA LYS A 497 33.27 13.78 -11.90
C LYS A 497 33.98 15.01 -11.32
N THR A 498 34.05 16.09 -12.08
CA THR A 498 34.73 17.33 -11.67
C THR A 498 33.77 18.30 -11.01
N CYS A 499 34.30 19.21 -10.22
CA CYS A 499 33.57 20.16 -9.40
C CYS A 499 33.83 21.60 -9.88
N GLN A 500 32.83 22.48 -9.71
CA GLN A 500 32.93 23.91 -9.99
C GLN A 500 32.46 24.69 -8.76
N SER A 501 33.17 25.76 -8.40
CA SER A 501 32.75 26.64 -7.31
C SER A 501 31.35 27.24 -7.58
N THR A 502 30.46 27.12 -6.60
CA THR A 502 29.10 27.66 -6.61
C THR A 502 28.78 28.38 -5.30
N CYS A 503 27.60 29.00 -5.23
CA CYS A 503 27.00 29.59 -4.04
C CYS A 503 26.88 28.59 -2.86
N GLY A 504 26.91 29.11 -1.63
CA GLY A 504 26.80 28.32 -0.39
C GLY A 504 28.01 28.48 0.53
N GLY A 505 28.12 27.64 1.56
CA GLY A 505 29.23 27.63 2.52
C GLY A 505 28.85 27.18 3.93
N ILE A 506 29.84 27.14 4.83
CA ILE A 506 29.63 26.86 6.26
C ILE A 506 29.47 28.19 7.01
N ILE A 507 28.40 28.34 7.78
CA ILE A 507 28.12 29.51 8.62
C ILE A 507 28.17 29.08 10.09
N LYS A 508 29.15 29.59 10.85
CA LYS A 508 29.27 29.39 12.29
C LYS A 508 28.97 30.70 13.02
N ALA A 509 27.72 30.92 13.40
CA ALA A 509 27.30 32.13 14.09
C ALA A 509 26.02 31.85 14.93
N SER A 510 25.73 32.71 15.91
CA SER A 510 24.47 32.66 16.68
C SER A 510 23.29 33.30 15.94
N ASN A 511 23.56 34.13 14.95
CA ASN A 511 22.59 34.65 13.99
C ASN A 511 23.27 34.95 12.66
N GLY A 512 22.50 35.06 11.59
CA GLY A 512 23.03 35.40 10.27
C GLY A 512 21.97 35.43 9.19
N THR A 513 22.36 35.87 8.00
CA THR A 513 21.48 35.91 6.82
C THR A 513 22.09 35.11 5.68
N PHE A 514 21.25 34.45 4.89
CA PHE A 514 21.64 33.75 3.67
C PHE A 514 20.53 33.89 2.64
N HIS A 515 20.91 33.98 1.37
CA HIS A 515 20.00 34.28 0.28
C HIS A 515 20.41 33.50 -0.96
N SER A 516 19.43 33.30 -1.84
CA SER A 516 19.68 32.71 -3.14
C SER A 516 20.64 33.55 -4.00
N PRO A 517 21.34 32.93 -4.96
CA PRO A 517 22.25 33.66 -5.84
C PRO A 517 21.55 34.79 -6.58
N ASN A 518 22.20 35.94 -6.66
CA ASN A 518 21.73 37.16 -7.31
C ASN A 518 20.54 37.87 -6.65
N TYR A 519 20.04 37.43 -5.48
CA TYR A 519 18.96 38.12 -4.79
C TYR A 519 19.26 39.62 -4.61
N PRO A 520 18.32 40.55 -4.92
CA PRO A 520 16.88 40.36 -5.19
C PRO A 520 16.50 40.06 -6.65
N LEU A 521 17.46 39.77 -7.53
CA LEU A 521 17.19 39.32 -8.90
C LEU A 521 16.89 37.82 -8.93
N ASN A 522 16.27 37.37 -10.02
CA ASN A 522 16.01 35.95 -10.25
C ASN A 522 17.31 35.13 -10.20
N TYR A 523 17.21 33.97 -9.57
CA TYR A 523 18.31 33.02 -9.47
C TYR A 523 18.67 32.43 -10.84
N ALA A 524 19.94 32.04 -11.01
CA ALA A 524 20.43 31.45 -12.26
C ALA A 524 19.95 29.99 -12.44
N PRO A 525 19.67 29.54 -13.67
CA PRO A 525 19.27 28.16 -13.94
C PRO A 525 20.39 27.15 -13.63
N LEU A 526 20.02 25.91 -13.27
CA LEU A 526 20.92 24.77 -13.06
C LEU A 526 22.02 24.98 -12.00
N LYS A 527 21.76 25.78 -10.96
CA LYS A 527 22.66 25.94 -9.81
C LYS A 527 22.18 25.16 -8.59
N THR A 528 23.13 24.53 -7.89
CA THR A 528 22.93 23.93 -6.56
C THR A 528 23.75 24.71 -5.55
N CYS A 529 23.07 25.30 -4.56
CA CYS A 529 23.72 26.01 -3.46
C CYS A 529 23.53 25.20 -2.18
N ILE A 530 24.57 25.03 -1.39
CA ILE A 530 24.51 24.29 -0.12
C ILE A 530 25.03 25.19 1.01
N TRP A 531 24.19 25.46 2.00
CA TRP A 531 24.57 26.13 3.24
C TRP A 531 24.59 25.11 4.37
N GLN A 532 25.62 25.15 5.22
CA GLN A 532 25.69 24.39 6.46
C GLN A 532 25.78 25.38 7.61
N ILE A 533 24.75 25.45 8.44
CA ILE A 533 24.73 26.32 9.62
C ILE A 533 25.09 25.45 10.83
N GLU A 534 26.10 25.87 11.60
CA GLU A 534 26.51 25.23 12.84
C GLU A 534 26.37 26.20 14.01
N ALA A 535 25.58 25.79 15.01
CA ALA A 535 25.46 26.43 16.30
C ALA A 535 26.24 25.66 17.38
N ASN A 536 26.42 26.29 18.54
CA ASN A 536 26.98 25.62 19.71
C ASN A 536 26.12 24.42 20.12
N ASN A 537 26.72 23.44 20.80
CA ASN A 537 25.96 22.34 21.38
C ASN A 537 24.89 22.90 22.34
N GLU A 538 23.74 22.22 22.44
CA GLU A 538 22.53 22.61 23.21
C GLU A 538 21.55 23.57 22.50
N TYR A 539 21.98 24.24 21.43
CA TYR A 539 21.12 25.16 20.67
C TYR A 539 20.38 24.46 19.52
N GLN A 540 19.18 24.95 19.21
CA GLN A 540 18.48 24.71 17.97
C GLN A 540 18.63 25.92 17.02
N ILE A 541 18.46 25.68 15.72
CA ILE A 541 18.56 26.69 14.68
C ILE A 541 17.16 26.94 14.13
N ILE A 542 16.70 28.18 14.25
CA ILE A 542 15.44 28.64 13.67
C ILE A 542 15.78 29.44 12.43
N VAL A 543 15.25 29.03 11.29
CA VAL A 543 15.42 29.67 10.00
C VAL A 543 14.11 30.33 9.61
N ASN A 544 14.11 31.65 9.47
CA ASN A 544 12.97 32.41 8.97
C ASN A 544 13.25 32.90 7.54
N PHE A 545 12.50 32.37 6.58
CA PHE A 545 12.45 32.83 5.22
C PHE A 545 11.50 34.02 5.11
N THR A 546 12.08 35.22 5.11
CA THR A 546 11.36 36.49 4.90
C THR A 546 10.77 36.64 3.50
N HIS A 547 11.34 35.94 2.53
CA HIS A 547 10.85 35.88 1.16
C HIS A 547 11.19 34.51 0.58
N PHE A 548 10.20 33.79 0.05
CA PHE A 548 10.38 32.47 -0.52
C PHE A 548 9.53 32.36 -1.79
N ASP A 549 10.20 32.36 -2.95
CA ASP A 549 9.58 32.21 -4.26
C ASP A 549 10.45 31.30 -5.13
N VAL A 550 10.12 30.01 -5.15
CA VAL A 550 10.93 28.97 -5.78
C VAL A 550 10.07 28.25 -6.81
N GLU A 551 10.56 28.14 -8.05
CA GLU A 551 9.84 27.46 -9.14
C GLU A 551 9.61 25.98 -8.82
N GLY A 552 8.38 25.62 -8.45
CA GLY A 552 8.03 24.23 -8.19
C GLY A 552 6.59 24.06 -7.75
N MET A 553 6.05 22.86 -7.99
CA MET A 553 4.70 22.48 -7.61
C MET A 553 4.75 21.79 -6.23
N LYS A 554 3.99 22.30 -5.25
CA LYS A 554 4.04 21.87 -3.83
C LYS A 554 3.80 20.37 -3.58
N SER A 555 3.24 19.63 -4.55
CA SER A 555 2.93 18.20 -4.41
C SER A 555 4.15 17.29 -4.41
N ALA A 556 5.22 17.66 -5.10
CA ALA A 556 6.42 16.83 -5.24
C ALA A 556 7.73 17.63 -5.26
N CYS A 557 7.63 18.95 -5.45
CA CYS A 557 8.77 19.84 -5.65
C CYS A 557 9.78 19.27 -6.65
N SER A 558 9.26 18.77 -7.77
CA SER A 558 10.01 18.05 -8.82
C SER A 558 10.93 18.95 -9.65
N TYR A 559 10.74 20.26 -9.57
CA TYR A 559 11.53 21.28 -10.26
C TYR A 559 12.60 21.84 -9.32
N ASP A 560 12.49 23.11 -8.93
CA ASP A 560 13.31 23.72 -7.91
C ASP A 560 12.69 23.53 -6.53
N TYR A 561 13.56 23.37 -5.55
CA TYR A 561 13.19 23.19 -4.16
C TYR A 561 14.28 23.71 -3.23
N VAL A 562 13.89 24.02 -2.00
CA VAL A 562 14.76 24.22 -0.86
C VAL A 562 14.69 22.95 -0.01
N LEU A 563 15.80 22.23 0.16
CA LEU A 563 15.86 21.04 1.03
C LEU A 563 16.58 21.40 2.33
N ILE A 564 15.92 21.19 3.47
CA ILE A 564 16.51 21.37 4.79
C ILE A 564 16.74 19.98 5.39
N GLN A 565 17.99 19.65 5.68
CA GLN A 565 18.40 18.37 6.27
C GLN A 565 19.02 18.63 7.64
N ASN A 566 18.54 17.93 8.66
CA ASN A 566 19.20 17.89 9.96
C ASN A 566 20.28 16.78 9.99
N TYR A 567 21.10 16.72 11.05
CA TYR A 567 22.13 15.68 11.17
C TYR A 567 21.60 14.33 11.67
N GLU A 568 20.32 14.23 12.03
CA GLU A 568 19.64 12.98 12.39
C GLU A 568 19.03 12.27 11.17
N GLY A 569 19.11 12.86 9.97
CA GLY A 569 18.59 12.29 8.73
C GLY A 569 17.14 12.68 8.39
N MET A 570 16.53 13.60 9.15
CA MET A 570 15.26 14.22 8.77
C MET A 570 15.47 15.22 7.65
N GLU A 571 14.66 15.13 6.60
CA GLU A 571 14.72 15.97 5.41
C GLU A 571 13.36 16.61 5.14
N GLU A 572 13.31 17.93 4.97
CA GLU A 572 12.11 18.66 4.58
C GLU A 572 12.34 19.42 3.28
N ARG A 573 11.43 19.25 2.32
CA ARG A 573 11.52 19.82 0.98
C ARG A 573 10.44 20.87 0.76
N TYR A 574 10.84 22.08 0.38
CA TYR A 574 9.95 23.23 0.17
C TYR A 574 10.06 23.76 -1.27
N CYS A 575 8.96 24.17 -1.88
CA CYS A 575 8.94 24.81 -3.20
C CYS A 575 7.65 25.65 -3.39
N GLY A 576 7.62 26.50 -4.41
CA GLY A 576 6.52 27.43 -4.67
C GLY A 576 6.67 28.75 -3.92
N TYR A 577 5.56 29.49 -3.82
CA TYR A 577 5.51 30.78 -3.12
C TYR A 577 5.02 30.61 -1.67
N TYR A 578 5.73 31.22 -0.72
CA TYR A 578 5.32 31.39 0.68
C TYR A 578 5.51 32.86 1.09
N ASN A 579 4.48 33.47 1.69
CA ASN A 579 4.56 34.83 2.24
C ASN A 579 5.56 34.92 3.41
N SER A 580 5.68 33.85 4.20
CA SER A 580 6.65 33.66 5.28
C SER A 580 6.76 32.16 5.54
N LEU A 581 7.96 31.65 5.81
CA LEU A 581 8.19 30.25 6.15
C LEU A 581 9.22 30.20 7.29
N VAL A 582 8.91 29.47 8.36
CA VAL A 582 9.81 29.30 9.52
C VAL A 582 10.09 27.81 9.71
N TYR A 583 11.36 27.45 9.79
CA TYR A 583 11.83 26.09 10.07
C TYR A 583 12.60 26.07 11.39
N THR A 584 12.34 25.08 12.24
CA THR A 584 13.04 24.89 13.53
C THR A 584 13.76 23.54 13.52
N SER A 585 15.07 23.54 13.74
CA SER A 585 15.85 22.31 13.73
C SER A 585 15.79 21.56 15.06
N THR A 586 15.84 20.23 15.01
CA THR A 586 16.08 19.42 16.23
C THR A 586 17.55 19.43 16.63
N THR A 587 18.46 19.65 15.68
CA THR A 587 19.92 19.60 15.89
C THR A 587 20.55 20.99 15.87
N ASN A 588 21.71 21.16 16.50
CA ASN A 588 22.52 22.38 16.42
C ASN A 588 23.22 22.58 15.07
N ARG A 589 22.86 21.79 14.05
CA ARG A 589 23.43 21.84 12.72
C ARG A 589 22.37 21.55 11.67
N ILE A 590 22.30 22.36 10.63
CA ILE A 590 21.39 22.14 9.51
C ILE A 590 22.10 22.36 8.18
N LYS A 591 21.70 21.59 7.18
CA LYS A 591 22.09 21.78 5.78
C LYS A 591 20.88 22.28 5.01
N ILE A 592 21.02 23.38 4.28
CA ILE A 592 19.96 23.96 3.45
C ILE A 592 20.45 23.99 2.01
N GLU A 593 19.61 23.58 1.06
CA GLU A 593 19.98 23.45 -0.34
C GLU A 593 18.99 24.16 -1.29
N LYS A 594 19.49 25.09 -2.14
CA LYS A 594 18.88 25.68 -3.40
C LYS A 594 17.57 26.51 -3.20
N ASN A 595 16.88 27.20 -4.15
CA ASN A 595 17.11 28.43 -4.97
C ASN A 595 16.01 29.49 -4.62
N GLY A 596 16.16 30.80 -4.88
CA GLY A 596 15.05 31.80 -4.87
C GLY A 596 14.48 32.37 -3.56
N PHE A 597 15.25 32.53 -2.49
CA PHE A 597 14.74 33.01 -1.20
C PHE A 597 15.68 34.01 -0.51
N MET A 598 15.17 34.68 0.53
CA MET A 598 15.95 35.41 1.54
C MET A 598 15.57 34.91 2.92
N ALA A 599 16.55 34.40 3.65
CA ALA A 599 16.36 33.89 5.00
C ALA A 599 17.35 34.51 5.99
N TYR A 600 16.89 34.62 7.23
CA TYR A 600 17.75 34.83 8.37
C TYR A 600 17.60 33.63 9.31
N PHE A 601 18.67 33.30 10.02
CA PHE A 601 18.61 32.29 11.07
C PHE A 601 19.00 32.90 12.41
N ILE A 602 18.43 32.34 13.47
CA ILE A 602 18.75 32.60 14.87
C ILE A 602 18.96 31.27 15.57
N THR A 603 19.87 31.25 16.53
CA THR A 603 20.06 30.10 17.41
C THR A 603 19.29 30.33 18.70
N ASP A 604 18.48 29.36 19.08
CA ASP A 604 17.66 29.39 20.28
C ASP A 604 18.09 28.26 21.22
N LEU A 605 18.18 28.53 22.52
CA LEU A 605 18.48 27.48 23.49
C LEU A 605 17.18 26.69 23.70
N ASN A 606 17.19 25.36 23.55
CA ASN A 606 16.00 24.58 23.83
C ASN A 606 15.98 24.14 25.31
N GLU A 607 15.39 24.96 26.19
CA GLU A 607 15.40 24.68 27.64
C GLU A 607 14.65 23.38 27.98
N CYS A 608 13.65 22.99 27.20
CA CYS A 608 12.84 21.78 27.44
C CYS A 608 13.67 20.48 27.43
N ARG A 609 14.85 20.46 26.78
CA ARG A 609 15.73 19.29 26.78
C ARG A 609 16.35 19.00 28.14
N ASN A 610 16.52 20.01 28.98
CA ASN A 610 17.11 19.83 30.30
C ASN A 610 16.01 19.70 31.34
N ASN A 611 15.74 18.47 31.79
CA ASN A 611 14.76 18.17 32.85
C ASN A 611 13.37 18.80 32.62
N ASN A 612 12.87 18.78 31.37
CA ASN A 612 11.60 19.37 30.95
C ASN A 612 11.46 20.87 31.30
N ALA A 613 12.58 21.59 31.44
CA ALA A 613 12.65 22.96 31.95
C ALA A 613 11.91 23.18 33.30
N GLY A 614 11.65 22.11 34.07
CA GLY A 614 10.86 22.15 35.30
C GLY A 614 9.33 22.12 35.10
N CYS A 615 8.82 22.00 33.88
CA CYS A 615 7.38 21.84 33.64
C CYS A 615 6.88 20.50 34.20
N GLN A 616 5.72 20.50 34.86
CA GLN A 616 5.12 19.28 35.41
C GLN A 616 4.66 18.32 34.31
N GLN A 617 4.04 18.84 33.25
CA GLN A 617 3.51 18.06 32.13
C GLN A 617 4.26 18.38 30.83
N ARG A 618 3.76 19.30 30.01
CA ARG A 618 4.34 19.59 28.70
C ARG A 618 5.22 20.84 28.75
N CYS A 619 6.40 20.79 28.16
CA CYS A 619 7.22 21.97 27.90
C CYS A 619 7.13 22.32 26.42
N THR A 620 6.81 23.57 26.11
CA THR A 620 6.87 24.11 24.75
C THR A 620 7.92 25.18 24.68
N ASN A 621 8.83 25.01 23.73
CA ASN A 621 9.93 25.93 23.57
C ASN A 621 9.49 27.16 22.76
N THR A 622 9.87 28.36 23.22
CA THR A 622 9.60 29.64 22.54
C THR A 622 10.91 30.31 22.13
N ILE A 623 10.89 31.31 21.25
CA ILE A 623 12.13 31.98 20.81
C ILE A 623 12.67 32.85 21.95
N GLY A 624 13.80 32.45 22.53
CA GLY A 624 14.48 33.08 23.66
C GLY A 624 13.94 32.69 25.04
N SER A 625 13.02 31.72 25.15
CA SER A 625 12.44 31.26 26.41
C SER A 625 11.65 29.95 26.23
N TYR A 626 10.95 29.47 27.26
CA TYR A 626 10.03 28.34 27.17
C TYR A 626 8.73 28.66 27.92
N GLN A 627 7.65 27.95 27.60
CA GLN A 627 6.40 27.99 28.35
C GLN A 627 5.95 26.56 28.67
N CYS A 628 5.45 26.35 29.88
CA CYS A 628 4.83 25.07 30.25
C CYS A 628 3.37 25.03 29.79
N GLU A 629 2.94 23.87 29.33
CA GLU A 629 1.58 23.55 28.92
C GLU A 629 1.10 22.31 29.70
N CYS A 630 -0.21 22.12 29.74
CA CYS A 630 -0.84 21.03 30.47
C CYS A 630 -1.60 20.11 29.53
N GLU A 631 -1.77 18.85 29.93
CA GLU A 631 -2.56 17.83 29.23
C GLU A 631 -4.06 18.17 29.28
N ASN A 632 -4.85 17.53 28.40
CA ASN A 632 -6.28 17.80 28.28
C ASN A 632 -7.01 17.71 29.64
N GLY A 633 -7.76 18.76 29.99
CA GLY A 633 -8.47 18.86 31.26
C GLY A 633 -7.69 19.56 32.38
N TYR A 634 -6.46 20.02 32.13
CA TYR A 634 -5.63 20.76 33.08
C TYR A 634 -5.28 22.17 32.55
N VAL A 635 -5.20 23.16 33.43
CA VAL A 635 -4.78 24.55 33.19
C VAL A 635 -3.52 24.82 34.00
N LEU A 636 -2.61 25.64 33.48
CA LEU A 636 -1.37 25.99 34.17
C LEU A 636 -1.64 26.75 35.48
N ALA A 637 -0.99 26.34 36.57
CA ALA A 637 -1.03 26.99 37.87
C ALA A 637 -0.28 28.34 37.81
N ASP A 638 -0.49 29.18 38.83
CA ASP A 638 0.03 30.56 38.86
C ASP A 638 1.57 30.61 38.94
N ASP A 639 2.23 29.47 39.22
CA ASP A 639 3.69 29.31 39.18
C ASP A 639 4.28 29.10 37.77
N GLY A 640 3.42 28.95 36.76
CA GLY A 640 3.80 28.76 35.37
C GLY A 640 4.45 27.41 35.06
N HIS A 641 4.47 26.44 35.98
CA HIS A 641 5.11 25.12 35.79
C HIS A 641 4.20 23.95 36.13
N ASN A 642 3.38 24.09 37.17
CA ASN A 642 2.46 23.05 37.62
C ASN A 642 1.12 23.14 36.89
N CYS A 643 0.41 22.03 36.80
CA CYS A 643 -0.87 21.91 36.12
C CYS A 643 -1.98 21.64 37.14
N LYS A 644 -2.95 22.57 37.24
CA LYS A 644 -4.19 22.44 38.04
C LYS A 644 -5.32 21.94 37.15
N GLU A 645 -6.35 21.30 37.70
CA GLU A 645 -7.53 20.95 36.88
C GLU A 645 -8.14 22.21 36.26
N GLY A 646 -8.35 22.17 34.94
CA GLY A 646 -8.68 23.30 34.10
C GLY A 646 -10.08 23.23 33.49
N ASP A 647 -10.42 24.28 32.74
CA ASP A 647 -11.61 24.31 31.89
C ASP A 647 -11.38 23.45 30.64
N CYS A 648 -12.40 22.66 30.27
CA CYS A 648 -12.36 21.64 29.23
C CYS A 648 -12.82 22.17 27.87
N ASN A 649 -12.27 23.30 27.41
CA ASN A 649 -12.60 23.91 26.12
C ASN A 649 -11.50 23.61 25.07
N LEU A 650 -11.85 23.02 23.92
CA LEU A 650 -10.93 22.57 22.88
C LEU A 650 -11.32 23.12 21.50
N GLN A 651 -10.31 23.46 20.68
CA GLN A 651 -10.46 23.70 19.24
C GLN A 651 -9.70 22.61 18.48
N VAL A 652 -10.36 21.99 17.50
CA VAL A 652 -9.87 20.81 16.78
C VAL A 652 -9.83 21.11 15.30
N TYR A 653 -8.65 20.93 14.68
CA TYR A 653 -8.41 21.27 13.27
C TYR A 653 -8.06 20.06 12.40
N ASP A 654 -7.81 18.90 13.01
CA ASP A 654 -7.41 17.70 12.29
C ASP A 654 -8.58 17.15 11.44
N PRO A 655 -8.31 16.47 10.31
CA PRO A 655 -9.38 15.90 9.47
C PRO A 655 -10.15 14.76 10.14
N GLU A 656 -9.51 14.03 11.04
CA GLU A 656 -10.12 12.92 11.77
C GLU A 656 -9.43 12.77 13.12
N GLY A 657 -10.14 12.21 14.09
CA GLY A 657 -9.54 11.91 15.39
C GLY A 657 -10.54 11.37 16.39
N GLU A 658 -10.02 11.12 17.59
CA GLU A 658 -10.77 10.64 18.74
C GLU A 658 -10.91 11.77 19.77
N ILE A 659 -12.09 11.86 20.37
CA ILE A 659 -12.38 12.73 21.51
C ILE A 659 -13.03 11.91 22.62
N THR A 660 -12.71 12.26 23.85
CA THR A 660 -13.25 11.62 25.04
C THR A 660 -13.74 12.67 26.03
N SER A 661 -14.69 12.27 26.88
CA SER A 661 -15.03 13.06 28.05
C SER A 661 -13.83 13.15 29.00
N PRO A 662 -13.68 14.25 29.77
CA PRO A 662 -12.61 14.37 30.75
C PRO A 662 -12.59 13.17 31.71
N ASN A 663 -11.39 12.68 32.04
CA ASN A 663 -11.14 11.52 32.92
C ASN A 663 -11.55 10.13 32.36
N TYR A 664 -11.95 10.01 31.10
CA TYR A 664 -12.20 8.70 30.47
C TYR A 664 -10.93 7.81 30.53
N PRO A 665 -11.01 6.50 30.84
CA PRO A 665 -12.21 5.64 30.94
C PRO A 665 -12.93 5.68 32.29
N PHE A 666 -12.51 6.54 33.22
CA PHE A 666 -13.18 6.76 34.50
C PHE A 666 -14.34 7.76 34.36
N ASN A 667 -15.10 7.93 35.44
CA ASN A 667 -16.25 8.81 35.42
C ASN A 667 -15.85 10.28 35.21
N TYR A 668 -16.65 11.02 34.45
CA TYR A 668 -16.42 12.44 34.25
C TYR A 668 -16.59 13.27 35.54
N PRO A 669 -15.95 14.44 35.64
CA PRO A 669 -16.14 15.37 36.75
C PRO A 669 -17.52 16.06 36.76
N GLN A 670 -18.01 16.37 37.96
CA GLN A 670 -19.26 17.11 38.21
C GLN A 670 -19.07 18.62 37.98
N GLY A 671 -20.14 19.32 37.63
CA GLY A 671 -20.21 20.78 37.56
C GLY A 671 -19.36 21.40 36.44
N LYS A 672 -19.12 20.66 35.35
CA LYS A 672 -18.26 21.10 34.24
C LYS A 672 -19.07 21.60 33.06
N ASN A 673 -18.46 22.55 32.36
CA ASN A 673 -18.91 23.02 31.05
C ASN A 673 -17.72 22.88 30.10
N CYS A 674 -17.78 21.89 29.22
CA CYS A 674 -16.73 21.58 28.25
C CYS A 674 -17.22 21.89 26.85
N ASN A 675 -16.43 22.60 26.06
CA ASN A 675 -16.80 22.95 24.68
C ASN A 675 -15.76 22.42 23.70
N TRP A 676 -16.19 21.84 22.59
CA TRP A 676 -15.32 21.42 21.49
C TRP A 676 -15.75 22.12 20.20
N HIS A 677 -14.85 22.88 19.60
CA HIS A 677 -15.05 23.52 18.30
C HIS A 677 -14.24 22.78 17.24
N PHE A 678 -14.93 22.04 16.38
CA PHE A 678 -14.34 21.32 15.27
C PHE A 678 -14.35 22.19 14.03
N VAL A 679 -13.20 22.34 13.39
CA VAL A 679 -13.02 23.08 12.15
C VAL A 679 -12.26 22.19 11.18
N THR A 680 -12.85 21.89 10.02
CA THR A 680 -12.19 21.12 8.97
C THR A 680 -11.95 21.95 7.71
N THR A 681 -11.33 21.33 6.71
CA THR A 681 -10.96 21.92 5.43
C THR A 681 -12.15 22.62 4.75
N PRO A 682 -11.99 23.85 4.23
CA PRO A 682 -13.06 24.55 3.52
C PRO A 682 -13.68 23.72 2.39
N GLY A 683 -15.01 23.69 2.32
CA GLY A 683 -15.76 22.87 1.38
C GLY A 683 -16.07 21.45 1.87
N HIS A 684 -15.57 21.04 3.04
CA HIS A 684 -15.88 19.74 3.64
C HIS A 684 -16.90 19.89 4.76
N ARG A 685 -17.41 18.76 5.24
CA ARG A 685 -18.31 18.63 6.40
C ARG A 685 -17.66 17.75 7.45
N LEU A 686 -18.16 17.81 8.66
CA LEU A 686 -17.75 16.98 9.78
C LEU A 686 -18.82 15.95 10.07
N SER A 687 -18.40 14.72 10.28
CA SER A 687 -19.22 13.65 10.82
C SER A 687 -18.73 13.31 12.22
N LEU A 688 -19.65 13.20 13.17
CA LEU A 688 -19.37 12.83 14.54
C LEU A 688 -20.14 11.55 14.88
N SER A 689 -19.43 10.55 15.38
CA SER A 689 -19.95 9.23 15.72
C SER A 689 -19.49 8.83 17.12
N PHE A 690 -20.36 8.21 17.90
CA PHE A 690 -20.06 7.80 19.28
C PHE A 690 -19.85 6.29 19.33
N GLU A 691 -18.76 5.86 19.96
CA GLU A 691 -18.48 4.44 20.23
C GLU A 691 -19.03 4.04 21.61
N GLU A 692 -18.79 4.87 22.63
CA GLU A 692 -19.39 4.74 23.95
C GLU A 692 -20.10 6.03 24.33
N PHE A 693 -21.28 5.91 24.96
CA PHE A 693 -22.07 7.04 25.44
C PHE A 693 -22.82 6.68 26.72
N MET A 694 -22.47 7.32 27.83
CA MET A 694 -23.09 7.14 29.15
C MET A 694 -23.07 8.42 29.96
N PHE A 695 -24.19 9.12 30.00
CA PHE A 695 -24.47 10.31 30.81
C PHE A 695 -25.61 10.05 31.80
N GLU A 696 -25.83 10.95 32.75
CA GLU A 696 -26.99 10.89 33.64
C GLU A 696 -28.30 10.90 32.83
N GLU A 697 -29.18 9.95 33.09
CA GLU A 697 -30.42 9.79 32.35
C GLU A 697 -31.51 10.72 32.87
N HIS A 698 -32.13 11.50 31.97
CA HIS A 698 -33.29 12.32 32.27
C HIS A 698 -34.17 12.49 31.03
N ASN A 699 -35.50 12.45 31.17
CA ASN A 699 -36.44 12.53 30.04
C ASN A 699 -36.27 13.74 29.12
N THR A 700 -35.67 14.83 29.62
CA THR A 700 -35.36 16.05 28.84
C THR A 700 -33.88 16.43 28.91
N CYS A 701 -33.00 15.52 29.33
CA CYS A 701 -31.55 15.75 29.45
C CYS A 701 -31.18 17.05 30.18
N LYS A 702 -31.80 17.27 31.35
CA LYS A 702 -31.66 18.52 32.12
C LYS A 702 -30.42 18.57 33.02
N TYR A 703 -29.97 17.40 33.47
CA TYR A 703 -28.79 17.27 34.34
C TYR A 703 -27.55 17.25 33.46
N ASP A 704 -26.95 16.08 33.28
CA ASP A 704 -25.79 15.92 32.42
C ASP A 704 -26.19 15.62 30.97
N HIS A 705 -25.66 16.40 30.04
CA HIS A 705 -25.94 16.21 28.62
C HIS A 705 -24.81 16.73 27.74
N ILE A 706 -24.83 16.26 26.50
CA ILE A 706 -24.11 16.93 25.41
C ILE A 706 -25.12 17.57 24.45
N GLU A 707 -24.77 18.74 23.94
CA GLU A 707 -25.49 19.40 22.86
C GLU A 707 -24.52 19.66 21.70
N ILE A 708 -24.97 19.41 20.48
CA ILE A 708 -24.14 19.52 19.27
C ILE A 708 -24.82 20.50 18.32
N PHE A 709 -24.05 21.44 17.80
CA PHE A 709 -24.50 22.55 16.96
C PHE A 709 -23.81 22.50 15.59
N ASP A 710 -24.58 22.77 14.54
CA ASP A 710 -24.12 22.86 13.15
C ASP A 710 -23.55 24.25 12.86
N GLY A 711 -22.36 24.53 13.39
CA GLY A 711 -21.65 25.79 13.23
C GLY A 711 -20.46 25.91 14.19
N GLY A 712 -19.93 27.12 14.34
CA GLY A 712 -18.73 27.37 15.14
C GLY A 712 -18.98 27.77 16.60
N ASN A 713 -20.24 27.86 17.03
CA ASN A 713 -20.61 28.29 18.38
C ASN A 713 -22.02 27.78 18.76
N SER A 714 -22.43 28.07 19.99
CA SER A 714 -23.76 27.74 20.54
C SER A 714 -24.92 28.55 19.96
N ASP A 715 -24.67 29.59 19.15
CA ASP A 715 -25.73 30.35 18.46
C ASP A 715 -26.17 29.66 17.15
N ALA A 716 -25.44 28.63 16.73
CA ALA A 716 -25.75 27.84 15.54
C ALA A 716 -26.94 26.90 15.77
N THR A 717 -27.39 26.22 14.71
CA THR A 717 -28.55 25.32 14.80
C THR A 717 -28.18 24.08 15.61
N SER A 718 -28.89 23.82 16.71
CA SER A 718 -28.71 22.58 17.49
C SER A 718 -29.20 21.37 16.69
N LEU A 719 -28.31 20.39 16.53
CA LEU A 719 -28.57 19.09 15.92
C LEU A 719 -29.20 18.10 16.90
N GLY A 720 -29.06 18.34 18.21
CA GLY A 720 -29.67 17.53 19.25
C GLY A 720 -28.99 17.66 20.61
N ILE A 721 -29.77 17.32 21.64
CA ILE A 721 -29.34 17.22 23.03
C ILE A 721 -29.43 15.74 23.44
N PHE A 722 -28.36 15.20 24.01
CA PHE A 722 -28.23 13.76 24.29
C PHE A 722 -27.78 13.51 25.73
N CYS A 723 -28.39 12.52 26.38
CA CYS A 723 -28.08 12.05 27.73
C CYS A 723 -28.47 10.56 27.87
N GLY A 724 -28.17 9.93 29.02
CA GLY A 724 -28.42 8.50 29.24
C GLY A 724 -27.38 7.58 28.58
N SER A 725 -27.74 6.33 28.29
CA SER A 725 -26.83 5.32 27.74
C SER A 725 -27.04 4.99 26.25
N ASP A 726 -28.00 5.63 25.59
CA ASP A 726 -28.29 5.38 24.18
C ASP A 726 -27.29 6.12 23.30
N ILE A 727 -26.59 5.39 22.44
CA ILE A 727 -25.58 5.95 21.54
C ILE A 727 -26.26 6.86 20.50
N PRO A 728 -25.89 8.15 20.41
CA PRO A 728 -26.41 9.05 19.38
C PRO A 728 -26.11 8.51 17.97
N LEU A 729 -27.08 8.64 17.07
CA LEU A 729 -26.86 8.37 15.65
C LEU A 729 -25.77 9.29 15.09
N ASN A 730 -25.09 8.86 14.02
CA ASN A 730 -24.06 9.66 13.37
C ASN A 730 -24.60 11.04 12.95
N LEU A 731 -23.99 12.10 13.47
CA LEU A 731 -24.36 13.48 13.20
C LEU A 731 -23.43 14.07 12.15
N GLN A 732 -23.98 14.89 11.25
CA GLN A 732 -23.21 15.55 10.18
C GLN A 732 -23.48 17.05 10.15
N SER A 733 -22.43 17.84 10.04
CA SER A 733 -22.55 19.28 9.81
C SER A 733 -22.93 19.58 8.35
N THR A 734 -23.52 20.74 8.09
CA THR A 734 -23.81 21.22 6.73
C THR A 734 -22.62 21.92 6.09
N ALA A 735 -21.72 22.49 6.90
CA ALA A 735 -20.51 23.19 6.51
C ALA A 735 -19.27 22.65 7.26
N ASN A 736 -18.14 23.34 7.17
CA ASN A 736 -16.85 22.86 7.68
C ASN A 736 -16.63 23.05 9.19
N GLN A 737 -17.69 23.27 9.96
CA GLN A 737 -17.60 23.51 11.40
C GLN A 737 -18.71 22.76 12.15
N LEU A 738 -18.36 22.26 13.34
CA LEU A 738 -19.28 21.67 14.30
C LEU A 738 -18.88 22.18 15.70
N PHE A 739 -19.85 22.42 16.58
CA PHE A 739 -19.58 22.85 17.94
C PHE A 739 -20.31 21.91 18.89
N MET A 740 -19.64 21.37 19.90
CA MET A 740 -20.23 20.47 20.89
C MET A 740 -20.00 21.02 22.28
N THR A 741 -21.00 20.92 23.14
CA THR A 741 -20.94 21.38 24.52
C THR A 741 -21.38 20.25 25.44
N MET A 742 -20.59 19.93 26.46
CA MET A 742 -20.94 19.00 27.53
C MET A 742 -21.17 19.80 28.81
N LEU A 743 -22.36 19.66 29.37
CA LEU A 743 -22.75 20.28 30.63
C LEU A 743 -22.99 19.18 31.65
N THR A 744 -22.35 19.29 32.82
CA THR A 744 -22.57 18.38 33.95
C THR A 744 -23.00 19.14 35.20
N ASP A 745 -23.90 18.56 35.99
CA ASP A 745 -24.45 19.12 37.21
C ASP A 745 -23.61 18.75 38.45
N ALA A 746 -24.09 19.11 39.65
CA ALA A 746 -23.34 18.91 40.89
C ALA A 746 -23.33 17.46 41.42
N SER A 747 -23.88 16.48 40.70
CA SER A 747 -24.02 15.10 41.18
C SER A 747 -23.97 14.06 40.05
N VAL A 748 -24.12 12.78 40.42
CA VAL A 748 -24.28 11.61 39.51
C VAL A 748 -23.41 11.63 38.25
N ASN A 749 -22.14 11.24 38.38
CA ASN A 749 -21.29 11.04 37.23
C ASN A 749 -21.34 9.61 36.65
N ARG A 750 -21.12 9.51 35.35
CA ARG A 750 -21.01 8.27 34.58
C ARG A 750 -19.69 8.24 33.80
N ARG A 751 -19.44 7.18 33.03
CA ARG A 751 -18.22 7.01 32.23
C ARG A 751 -18.04 8.08 31.13
N GLY A 752 -19.10 8.77 30.74
CA GLY A 752 -19.06 9.82 29.73
C GLY A 752 -19.09 9.26 28.33
N PHE A 753 -18.20 9.73 27.45
CA PHE A 753 -18.21 9.33 26.05
C PHE A 753 -16.83 9.08 25.48
N LYS A 754 -16.82 8.26 24.43
CA LYS A 754 -15.72 8.11 23.48
C LYS A 754 -16.31 8.24 22.08
N ALA A 755 -15.81 9.21 21.31
CA ALA A 755 -16.35 9.54 20.00
C ALA A 755 -15.25 9.78 18.97
N PHE A 756 -15.61 9.54 17.71
CA PHE A 756 -14.75 9.74 16.56
C PHE A 756 -15.37 10.77 15.64
N TYR A 757 -14.56 11.75 15.25
CA TYR A 757 -14.92 12.72 14.23
C TYR A 757 -14.12 12.46 12.96
N SER A 758 -14.72 12.73 11.80
CA SER A 758 -14.06 12.62 10.51
C SER A 758 -14.60 13.65 9.52
N SER A 759 -13.72 14.09 8.63
CA SER A 759 -14.03 15.02 7.56
C SER A 759 -14.61 14.27 6.36
N ILE A 760 -15.74 14.75 5.85
CA ILE A 760 -16.43 14.21 4.67
C ILE A 760 -16.44 15.27 3.59
N CYS A 761 -16.06 14.90 2.36
CA CYS A 761 -16.09 15.82 1.24
C CYS A 761 -17.52 16.23 0.81
N GLY A 762 -17.62 17.36 0.12
CA GLY A 762 -18.89 17.94 -0.30
C GLY A 762 -19.58 18.75 0.78
N GLY A 763 -20.63 19.49 0.41
CA GLY A 763 -21.43 20.29 1.34
C GLY A 763 -22.25 21.37 0.65
N ASN A 764 -22.99 22.13 1.47
CA ASN A 764 -23.80 23.27 1.02
C ASN A 764 -23.05 24.57 1.32
N LEU A 765 -22.62 25.27 0.28
CA LEU A 765 -21.75 26.45 0.36
C LEU A 765 -22.48 27.71 -0.09
N LYS A 766 -22.18 28.83 0.55
CA LYS A 766 -22.71 30.15 0.16
C LYS A 766 -21.65 30.95 -0.59
N ALA A 767 -21.96 31.39 -1.80
CA ALA A 767 -21.10 32.26 -2.58
C ALA A 767 -21.30 33.73 -2.17
N GLU A 768 -20.33 34.28 -1.45
CA GLU A 768 -20.26 35.69 -1.07
C GLU A 768 -19.39 36.50 -2.04
N GLN A 769 -19.24 37.81 -1.83
CA GLN A 769 -18.34 38.63 -2.65
C GLN A 769 -16.86 38.27 -2.44
N THR A 770 -16.54 37.75 -1.26
CA THR A 770 -15.25 37.17 -0.90
C THR A 770 -15.04 35.85 -1.62
N ILE A 771 -13.77 35.51 -1.87
CA ILE A 771 -13.42 34.24 -2.51
C ILE A 771 -13.51 33.13 -1.47
N GLY A 772 -14.39 32.17 -1.71
CA GLY A 772 -14.43 30.88 -1.03
C GLY A 772 -13.54 29.87 -1.74
N PHE A 773 -13.11 28.85 -0.99
CA PHE A 773 -12.25 27.78 -1.48
C PHE A 773 -12.90 26.41 -1.29
N ILE A 774 -12.68 25.51 -2.25
CA ILE A 774 -13.00 24.09 -2.15
C ILE A 774 -11.72 23.32 -2.46
N TYR A 775 -11.40 22.37 -1.59
CA TYR A 775 -10.31 21.42 -1.78
C TYR A 775 -10.89 20.05 -2.10
N SER A 776 -10.27 19.30 -3.02
CA SER A 776 -10.81 18.00 -3.45
C SER A 776 -10.88 16.95 -2.33
N HIS A 777 -10.00 17.03 -1.33
CA HIS A 777 -9.92 16.10 -0.19
C HIS A 777 -9.42 16.84 1.06
N ALA A 778 -9.71 16.30 2.25
CA ALA A 778 -9.43 16.98 3.51
C ALA A 778 -7.92 17.19 3.76
N ARG A 779 -7.09 16.21 3.38
CA ARG A 779 -5.62 16.23 3.49
C ARG A 779 -4.91 16.80 2.25
N TYR A 780 -5.51 17.80 1.60
CA TYR A 780 -4.97 18.36 0.35
C TYR A 780 -3.50 18.80 0.43
N SER A 781 -3.02 19.25 1.59
CA SER A 781 -1.60 19.58 1.79
C SER A 781 -0.70 18.35 1.62
N ASP A 782 -0.98 17.30 2.38
CA ASP A 782 -0.01 16.23 2.66
C ASP A 782 -0.26 14.96 1.84
N GLY A 783 -1.39 14.90 1.12
CA GLY A 783 -1.84 13.70 0.42
C GLY A 783 -2.33 13.92 -1.00
N LYS A 784 -2.87 12.82 -1.52
CA LYS A 784 -3.66 12.69 -2.74
C LYS A 784 -5.13 12.48 -2.33
N TYR A 785 -6.06 12.75 -3.25
CA TYR A 785 -7.47 12.44 -2.97
C TYR A 785 -7.68 10.93 -2.79
N GLU A 786 -8.78 10.53 -2.16
CA GLU A 786 -9.08 9.13 -1.88
C GLU A 786 -9.80 8.44 -3.06
N LYS A 787 -9.78 7.11 -3.07
CA LYS A 787 -10.48 6.27 -4.04
C LYS A 787 -11.98 6.18 -3.70
N LYS A 788 -12.83 5.97 -4.72
CA LYS A 788 -14.29 5.79 -4.62
C LYS A 788 -15.01 6.97 -3.97
N MET A 789 -14.43 8.17 -4.06
CA MET A 789 -15.05 9.38 -3.54
C MET A 789 -16.21 9.77 -4.44
N ARG A 790 -17.28 10.24 -3.79
CA ARG A 790 -18.35 10.97 -4.45
C ARG A 790 -18.61 12.24 -3.66
N CYS A 791 -18.09 13.36 -4.14
CA CYS A 791 -18.20 14.64 -3.46
C CYS A 791 -19.13 15.56 -4.24
N GLU A 792 -20.14 16.08 -3.56
CA GLU A 792 -21.12 17.02 -4.12
C GLU A 792 -21.02 18.36 -3.38
N TRP A 793 -20.64 19.43 -4.08
CA TRP A 793 -20.65 20.79 -3.54
C TRP A 793 -21.74 21.61 -4.21
N ARG A 794 -22.76 21.98 -3.43
CA ARG A 794 -23.86 22.85 -3.88
C ARG A 794 -23.55 24.26 -3.45
N ILE A 795 -23.26 25.13 -4.42
CA ILE A 795 -22.86 26.51 -4.17
C ILE A 795 -24.04 27.42 -4.53
N VAL A 796 -24.47 28.25 -3.59
CA VAL A 796 -25.62 29.15 -3.76
C VAL A 796 -25.20 30.60 -3.50
N ALA A 797 -25.43 31.49 -4.46
CA ALA A 797 -25.28 32.93 -4.32
C ALA A 797 -26.58 33.59 -3.80
N GLU A 798 -26.47 34.83 -3.33
CA GLU A 798 -27.63 35.68 -3.00
C GLU A 798 -28.55 35.89 -4.22
N SER A 799 -29.81 36.24 -3.95
CA SER A 799 -30.81 36.53 -4.97
C SER A 799 -30.28 37.49 -6.05
N SER A 800 -30.51 37.16 -7.33
CA SER A 800 -30.06 37.89 -8.54
C SER A 800 -28.55 37.87 -8.87
N ARG A 801 -27.73 37.12 -8.12
CA ARG A 801 -26.31 36.91 -8.44
C ARG A 801 -26.04 35.49 -8.92
N GLY A 802 -24.91 35.30 -9.60
CA GLY A 802 -24.41 34.00 -10.05
C GLY A 802 -23.15 33.59 -9.28
N VAL A 803 -22.75 32.33 -9.44
CA VAL A 803 -21.53 31.75 -8.89
C VAL A 803 -20.47 31.75 -9.98
N ASN A 804 -19.40 32.49 -9.76
CA ASN A 804 -18.18 32.36 -10.56
C ASN A 804 -17.29 31.31 -9.91
N ILE A 805 -16.88 30.31 -10.69
CA ILE A 805 -16.00 29.21 -10.28
C ILE A 805 -14.74 29.20 -11.14
N ARG A 806 -13.58 29.01 -10.51
CA ARG A 806 -12.29 28.93 -11.18
C ARG A 806 -11.40 27.91 -10.47
N PHE A 807 -10.73 27.08 -11.25
CA PHE A 807 -9.69 26.21 -10.70
C PHE A 807 -8.41 27.02 -10.51
N ALA A 808 -7.82 26.95 -9.32
CA ALA A 808 -6.50 27.47 -9.03
C ALA A 808 -5.42 26.40 -9.28
N GLN A 809 -5.75 25.13 -9.04
CA GLN A 809 -4.93 23.97 -9.33
C GLN A 809 -5.84 22.81 -9.75
N PHE A 810 -5.38 21.95 -10.66
CA PHE A 810 -6.15 20.83 -11.17
C PHE A 810 -5.22 19.70 -11.64
N ASP A 811 -5.37 18.52 -11.01
CA ASP A 811 -4.58 17.34 -11.29
C ASP A 811 -5.39 16.10 -10.85
N LEU A 812 -6.21 15.58 -11.75
CA LEU A 812 -6.94 14.32 -11.61
C LEU A 812 -6.34 13.27 -12.54
N GLU A 813 -6.66 12.01 -12.29
CA GLU A 813 -6.34 10.90 -13.17
C GLU A 813 -6.64 11.21 -14.64
N ARG A 814 -5.67 10.96 -15.52
CA ARG A 814 -5.79 11.26 -16.94
C ARG A 814 -6.39 10.07 -17.69
N GLU A 815 -7.50 10.31 -18.38
CA GLU A 815 -8.14 9.37 -19.29
C GLU A 815 -8.68 10.15 -20.52
N ALA A 816 -8.82 9.49 -21.68
CA ALA A 816 -9.17 10.16 -22.93
C ALA A 816 -10.60 10.74 -22.92
N ASN A 817 -11.53 10.10 -22.22
CA ASN A 817 -12.94 10.46 -22.10
C ASN A 817 -13.32 10.93 -20.68
N CYS A 818 -12.36 10.98 -19.74
CA CYS A 818 -12.60 11.27 -18.33
C CYS A 818 -13.67 10.35 -17.70
N GLU A 819 -13.54 9.04 -17.88
CA GLU A 819 -14.49 8.05 -17.34
C GLU A 819 -14.16 7.52 -15.95
N PHE A 820 -12.90 7.63 -15.51
CA PHE A 820 -12.42 7.16 -14.22
C PHE A 820 -12.59 8.26 -13.15
N ASP A 821 -11.57 9.09 -12.92
CA ASP A 821 -11.72 10.28 -12.09
C ASP A 821 -12.07 11.52 -12.91
N TYR A 822 -13.13 12.20 -12.49
CA TYR A 822 -13.54 13.42 -13.16
C TYR A 822 -14.25 14.40 -12.24
N VAL A 823 -14.17 15.67 -12.61
CA VAL A 823 -15.02 16.72 -12.06
C VAL A 823 -16.01 17.20 -13.11
N GLU A 824 -17.26 17.37 -12.70
CA GLU A 824 -18.32 17.96 -13.51
C GLU A 824 -18.84 19.24 -12.87
N ILE A 825 -19.14 20.22 -13.73
CA ILE A 825 -19.77 21.49 -13.33
C ILE A 825 -21.18 21.50 -13.94
N TYR A 826 -22.18 21.76 -13.11
CA TYR A 826 -23.57 21.91 -13.51
C TYR A 826 -24.04 23.35 -13.23
N ASP A 827 -24.68 23.99 -14.21
CA ASP A 827 -25.25 25.33 -14.10
C ASP A 827 -26.65 25.27 -13.48
N GLY A 828 -26.69 24.96 -12.19
CA GLY A 828 -27.90 24.71 -11.41
C GLY A 828 -27.57 23.90 -10.16
N ASP A 829 -28.60 23.44 -9.44
CA ASP A 829 -28.47 22.53 -8.30
C ASP A 829 -28.86 21.08 -8.64
N GLU A 830 -29.27 20.76 -9.86
CA GLU A 830 -29.67 19.41 -10.25
C GLU A 830 -28.63 18.72 -11.14
N ILE A 831 -28.44 17.41 -10.95
CA ILE A 831 -27.58 16.56 -11.79
C ILE A 831 -28.39 16.12 -13.02
N LEU A 832 -28.59 17.05 -13.95
CA LEU A 832 -29.27 16.82 -15.22
C LEU A 832 -28.30 17.11 -16.38
N GLU A 833 -28.33 16.27 -17.41
CA GLU A 833 -27.42 16.38 -18.56
C GLU A 833 -27.54 17.71 -19.28
N GLU A 834 -28.74 18.29 -19.36
CA GLU A 834 -29.00 19.62 -19.93
C GLU A 834 -28.33 20.78 -19.16
N TYR A 835 -28.01 20.58 -17.88
CA TYR A 835 -27.33 21.57 -17.04
C TYR A 835 -25.82 21.31 -16.94
N ARG A 836 -25.32 20.18 -17.46
CA ARG A 836 -23.89 19.87 -17.42
C ARG A 836 -23.12 20.81 -18.35
N VAL A 837 -22.31 21.67 -17.75
CA VAL A 837 -21.45 22.61 -18.46
C VAL A 837 -20.31 21.86 -19.14
N ALA A 838 -19.56 21.08 -18.36
CA ALA A 838 -18.41 20.33 -18.84
C ALA A 838 -17.95 19.28 -17.81
N ARG A 839 -17.17 18.32 -18.31
CA ARG A 839 -16.44 17.31 -17.54
C ARG A 839 -14.94 17.51 -17.76
N TYR A 840 -14.14 17.42 -16.71
CA TYR A 840 -12.69 17.59 -16.76
C TYR A 840 -11.96 16.49 -15.98
N CYS A 841 -10.79 16.09 -16.48
CA CYS A 841 -9.83 15.19 -15.84
C CYS A 841 -8.41 15.52 -16.33
N GLY A 842 -7.38 14.87 -15.79
CA GLY A 842 -5.98 15.19 -16.07
C GLY A 842 -5.47 16.43 -15.33
N ASP A 843 -4.40 17.02 -15.85
CA ASP A 843 -3.63 18.14 -15.27
C ASP A 843 -3.89 19.50 -15.95
N LYS A 844 -4.71 19.51 -17.02
CA LYS A 844 -5.02 20.74 -17.74
C LYS A 844 -6.04 21.55 -16.96
N LEU A 845 -5.61 22.71 -16.47
CA LEU A 845 -6.47 23.68 -15.78
C LEU A 845 -7.78 23.95 -16.55
N PRO A 846 -8.96 23.63 -15.97
CA PRO A 846 -10.25 23.92 -16.57
C PRO A 846 -10.50 25.42 -16.74
N SER A 847 -11.30 25.79 -17.73
CA SER A 847 -11.74 27.17 -17.91
C SER A 847 -12.65 27.61 -16.76
N SER A 848 -12.52 28.88 -16.35
CA SER A 848 -13.46 29.47 -15.39
C SER A 848 -14.88 29.52 -15.97
N PHE A 849 -15.87 29.42 -15.10
CA PHE A 849 -17.28 29.44 -15.47
C PHE A 849 -18.05 30.38 -14.54
N THR A 850 -19.12 31.00 -15.04
CA THR A 850 -20.05 31.79 -14.23
C THR A 850 -21.45 31.29 -14.50
N SER A 851 -22.16 30.87 -13.45
CA SER A 851 -23.52 30.34 -13.57
C SER A 851 -24.49 31.39 -14.13
N THR A 852 -25.48 30.90 -14.87
CA THR A 852 -26.59 31.73 -15.37
C THR A 852 -27.61 32.01 -14.26
N GLY A 853 -27.78 31.06 -13.34
CA GLY A 853 -28.63 31.18 -12.16
C GLY A 853 -27.85 31.41 -10.87
N ARG A 854 -28.57 31.38 -9.73
CA ARG A 854 -28.00 31.56 -8.38
C ARG A 854 -27.26 30.34 -7.83
N SER A 855 -27.38 29.19 -8.49
CA SER A 855 -26.87 27.91 -8.00
C SER A 855 -25.87 27.33 -8.99
N LEU A 856 -24.87 26.63 -8.46
CA LEU A 856 -23.91 25.83 -9.22
C LEU A 856 -23.60 24.56 -8.43
N LEU A 857 -23.53 23.43 -9.11
CA LEU A 857 -23.18 22.15 -8.51
C LEU A 857 -21.85 21.67 -9.10
N LEU A 858 -20.91 21.36 -8.20
CA LEU A 858 -19.64 20.73 -8.53
C LEU A 858 -19.67 19.28 -8.04
N LEU A 859 -19.40 18.33 -8.93
CA LEU A 859 -19.40 16.90 -8.63
C LEU A 859 -18.02 16.32 -8.92
N LEU A 860 -17.38 15.72 -7.90
CA LEU A 860 -16.19 14.89 -8.06
C LEU A 860 -16.59 13.43 -7.88
N ILE A 861 -16.21 12.59 -8.84
CA ILE A 861 -16.30 11.14 -8.75
C ILE A 861 -14.90 10.59 -8.97
N THR A 862 -14.46 9.71 -8.07
CA THR A 862 -13.21 8.96 -8.23
C THR A 862 -13.47 7.46 -8.25
N ASP A 863 -12.65 6.72 -8.97
CA ASP A 863 -12.75 5.27 -9.15
C ASP A 863 -11.95 4.51 -8.08
N GLU A 864 -11.68 3.21 -8.28
CA GLU A 864 -10.99 2.39 -7.29
C GLU A 864 -9.44 2.48 -7.37
N SER A 865 -8.88 3.35 -8.22
CA SER A 865 -7.47 3.37 -8.60
C SER A 865 -6.91 4.79 -8.84
N GLU A 866 -5.60 4.88 -9.07
CA GLU A 866 -4.85 6.07 -9.52
C GLU A 866 -5.19 7.44 -8.91
N GLU A 867 -4.78 7.66 -7.66
CA GLU A 867 -4.94 8.97 -7.03
C GLU A 867 -3.87 9.99 -7.50
N GLN A 868 -4.28 11.24 -7.72
CA GLN A 868 -3.42 12.38 -8.06
C GLN A 868 -3.55 13.50 -7.03
N LYS A 869 -2.93 14.68 -7.26
CA LYS A 869 -2.95 15.75 -6.26
C LYS A 869 -4.35 16.31 -6.01
N GLY A 870 -5.27 16.21 -6.97
CA GLY A 870 -6.60 16.75 -6.88
C GLY A 870 -6.68 18.21 -7.34
N PHE A 871 -7.55 19.00 -6.73
CA PHE A 871 -7.78 20.37 -7.18
C PHE A 871 -8.10 21.34 -6.04
N ILE A 872 -7.86 22.62 -6.33
CA ILE A 872 -8.35 23.76 -5.56
C ILE A 872 -9.27 24.57 -6.46
N VAL A 873 -10.48 24.81 -5.99
CA VAL A 873 -11.46 25.66 -6.65
C VAL A 873 -11.65 26.92 -5.83
N GLU A 874 -11.62 28.05 -6.51
CA GLU A 874 -12.07 29.34 -6.01
C GLU A 874 -13.49 29.59 -6.50
N TYR A 875 -14.38 30.01 -5.61
CA TYR A 875 -15.73 30.42 -5.96
C TYR A 875 -16.09 31.75 -5.31
N ARG A 876 -16.92 32.55 -5.97
CA ARG A 876 -17.45 33.80 -5.43
C ARG A 876 -18.73 34.21 -6.14
N SER A 877 -19.45 35.10 -5.51
CA SER A 877 -20.62 35.77 -6.09
C SER A 877 -20.19 36.70 -7.22
N SER A 878 -20.83 36.59 -8.39
CA SER A 878 -20.57 37.38 -9.59
C SER A 878 -21.90 37.83 -10.22
N ILE A 879 -21.81 38.72 -11.20
CA ILE A 879 -22.96 39.08 -12.03
C ILE A 879 -23.23 37.89 -12.98
N PRO A 880 -24.47 37.35 -13.05
CA PRO A 880 -24.78 36.23 -13.94
C PRO A 880 -24.45 36.54 -15.41
N GLY A 881 -23.92 35.55 -16.14
CA GLY A 881 -23.81 35.60 -17.61
C GLY A 881 -22.72 36.52 -18.22
N THR A 882 -21.80 37.09 -17.43
CA THR A 882 -20.70 37.90 -18.00
C THR A 882 -19.40 37.10 -18.11
N ILE A 883 -18.92 36.84 -19.34
CA ILE A 883 -17.54 36.41 -19.60
C ILE A 883 -16.65 37.65 -19.49
N THR A 884 -16.26 38.05 -18.28
CA THR A 884 -15.22 39.08 -18.13
C THR A 884 -13.84 38.42 -18.18
N PRO A 885 -13.04 38.60 -19.25
CA PRO A 885 -11.62 38.29 -19.19
C PRO A 885 -10.93 39.26 -18.22
N PHE A 886 -10.60 38.79 -17.03
CA PHE A 886 -9.83 39.58 -16.07
C PHE A 886 -8.35 39.58 -16.47
N THR A 887 -7.87 40.75 -16.87
CA THR A 887 -6.44 41.07 -16.90
C THR A 887 -5.88 41.09 -15.48
N SER A 888 -4.87 40.25 -15.24
CA SER A 888 -4.04 40.30 -14.05
C SER A 888 -3.35 41.67 -13.95
N THR A 889 -3.90 42.57 -13.14
CA THR A 889 -3.17 43.72 -12.63
C THR A 889 -2.97 43.51 -11.13
N THR A 890 -1.89 42.83 -10.76
CA THR A 890 -1.31 42.96 -9.43
C THR A 890 -0.81 44.40 -9.29
N ARG A 891 -1.70 45.30 -8.84
CA ARG A 891 -1.33 46.63 -8.38
C ARG A 891 -0.34 46.45 -7.23
N ARG A 892 0.93 46.80 -7.45
CA ARG A 892 1.88 47.07 -6.36
C ARG A 892 1.20 48.04 -5.38
N PRO A 893 1.24 47.77 -4.06
CA PRO A 893 0.77 48.73 -3.07
C PRO A 893 1.48 50.07 -3.23
N PRO A 894 0.79 51.21 -3.02
CA PRO A 894 1.41 52.53 -3.09
C PRO A 894 2.54 52.62 -2.08
N ARG A 895 3.71 53.12 -2.50
CA ARG A 895 4.79 53.50 -1.60
C ARG A 895 4.27 54.56 -0.64
N GLU A 896 4.17 54.24 0.65
CA GLU A 896 4.05 55.26 1.68
C GLU A 896 5.31 56.15 1.69
N PRO A 897 5.16 57.46 1.93
CA PRO A 897 6.21 58.44 1.79
C PRO A 897 7.31 58.28 2.85
N ILE A 898 8.54 58.38 2.38
CA ILE A 898 9.76 58.44 3.19
C ILE A 898 9.65 59.66 4.12
N ILE A 899 9.51 59.42 5.42
CA ILE A 899 9.66 60.47 6.44
C ILE A 899 11.13 60.89 6.41
N ASN A 900 11.36 62.04 5.80
CA ASN A 900 12.66 62.64 5.60
C ASN A 900 13.08 63.33 6.92
N ASN A 901 13.66 62.58 7.86
CA ASN A 901 14.33 63.16 9.02
C ASN A 901 15.72 63.67 8.61
N ASN A 902 15.73 64.80 7.90
CA ASN A 902 16.86 65.71 7.85
C ASN A 902 16.39 67.07 8.38
N ASN A 903 16.44 67.22 9.71
CA ASN A 903 16.62 68.51 10.33
C ASN A 903 17.92 68.45 11.15
N ASN A 904 19.00 68.88 10.51
CA ASN A 904 19.95 69.77 11.16
C ASN A 904 19.80 71.13 10.45
N ASN A 905 19.05 72.01 11.11
CA ASN A 905 19.63 73.24 11.64
C ASN A 905 19.61 73.12 13.16
#